data_AF-A0A832HKP8-F1
#
_entry.id   AF-A0A832HKP8-F1
#
_cell.length_a   1.000
_cell.length_b   1.000
_cell.length_c   1.000
_cell.angle_alpha   90.00
_cell.angle_beta   90.00
_cell.angle_gamma   90.00
#
_symmetry.space_group_name_H-M   'P 1'
#
loop_
_entity.id
_entity.type
_entity.pdbx_description
1 polymer ?
#
loop_
_entity_poly.entity_id
_entity_poly.type
_entity_poly.pdbx_seq_one_letter_code
_entity_poly.pdbx_strand_id
1 'polypeptide(L)'
;MDIPSASLKRSMDELFLGFRRFSAIQGRLDRDFDCLLELRSDGACRLESIRPQGIKLTALIEAALGQIERLAGNDGDLGQLWFRLRADPHNRSALIVSLAENLDCDAVRHYPASPGEPNIIFHRKFIEKEWDAESDVFGFAVAIRLFHLLGQEPFVSQYKLLRTEYELLKADLFLYRAAARDERLAGKLISSYAPEHLAIVEWFNSEPGFIETLDLVLEELEKLENELNSLYRNHSDTDMYDVGVLEARRDRIERAFNAADPDNPRSVLSKLKQSFLNGAGTRKNFLSLFLEVLGQRGIAAGRESFFFLNHEPFGRIPFRHLKNPRIPCPWSADWKRQYFGFSKKRRFSDGLGVTFAEDKPGYVQKMHSHPSVERTAYLSDNKAVYFSKDHSVIERVSSILTSHGQEAARSYMLKQGEWNANTNTGMYIRPKFGDVTVVPADYMHSLFTIDDKRRSVDFTLKDPVTQIIKDFSPRDESQTEVSHPSINVNDDPQPCYEREGVTIIRRRYGRYNTRLAVDPETGDMLIGFDANGRPVPVMYEPATLYNNIVVLEHGAVTPPDLPIFQFEPMYPEDKAQFIHILPYPRWLPEEWFLDFDDIEQELAAHKDNSELARAHIGEILMLKDKGWIDHSFIRGEVTVFGHDWQESRLFEGGDTIILDNSIDPAKRIIRFAVRNVSVRNLSLVLLVVELRDRPTTEQPHIPHPADGVLLPCGS
;
A
#
# COMPACT_ATOMS: atom_id res chain seq x y z
N MET A 1 -5.00 -12.27 10.21
CA MET A 1 -3.85 -12.81 10.98
C MET A 1 -2.70 -11.87 10.71
N ASP A 2 -2.39 -11.02 11.68
CA ASP A 2 -1.25 -10.10 11.62
C ASP A 2 -0.13 -10.67 12.47
N ILE A 3 1.06 -10.79 11.89
CA ILE A 3 2.30 -11.24 12.53
C ILE A 3 3.34 -10.12 12.31
N PRO A 4 4.19 -9.79 13.30
CA PRO A 4 4.99 -8.56 13.33
C PRO A 4 5.93 -8.40 12.14
N SER A 5 6.06 -7.17 11.62
CA SER A 5 6.92 -6.77 10.49
C SER A 5 8.38 -7.18 10.64
N ALA A 6 8.88 -7.33 11.87
CA ALA A 6 10.24 -7.77 12.18
C ALA A 6 10.57 -9.18 11.62
N SER A 7 9.59 -10.10 11.54
CA SER A 7 9.79 -11.42 10.93
C SER A 7 9.95 -11.33 9.41
N LEU A 8 9.19 -10.43 8.77
CA LEU A 8 9.26 -10.21 7.33
C LEU A 8 10.58 -9.55 6.94
N LYS A 9 11.03 -8.57 7.73
CA LYS A 9 12.32 -7.89 7.56
C LYS A 9 13.49 -8.85 7.71
N ARG A 10 13.44 -9.80 8.64
CA ARG A 10 14.49 -10.81 8.81
C ARG A 10 14.53 -11.81 7.66
N SER A 11 13.37 -12.34 7.23
CA SER A 11 13.30 -13.23 6.06
C SER A 11 13.62 -12.51 4.75
N MET A 12 13.34 -11.20 4.65
CA MET A 12 13.80 -10.36 3.54
C MET A 12 15.31 -10.08 3.64
N ASP A 13 15.87 -9.75 4.80
CA ASP A 13 17.31 -9.54 4.97
C ASP A 13 18.12 -10.86 4.74
N GLU A 14 17.52 -12.02 5.01
CA GLU A 14 18.11 -13.35 4.77
C GLU A 14 17.99 -13.82 3.30
N LEU A 15 16.97 -13.38 2.56
CA LEU A 15 16.81 -13.67 1.12
C LEU A 15 17.42 -12.60 0.20
N PHE A 16 17.34 -11.31 0.55
CA PHE A 16 18.03 -10.22 -0.13
C PHE A 16 19.48 -10.16 0.34
N LEU A 17 20.27 -11.16 -0.04
CA LEU A 17 21.72 -11.24 0.16
C LEU A 17 22.50 -10.15 -0.61
N GLY A 18 21.98 -8.93 -0.81
CA GLY A 18 22.49 -8.06 -1.88
C GLY A 18 22.56 -6.55 -1.61
N PHE A 19 21.57 -5.92 -0.97
CA PHE A 19 21.47 -4.45 -1.04
C PHE A 19 21.38 -3.78 0.32
N ARG A 20 22.52 -3.68 1.00
CA ARG A 20 22.75 -2.64 2.01
C ARG A 20 23.75 -1.61 1.50
N ARG A 21 23.53 -0.33 1.85
CA ARG A 21 24.50 0.75 1.58
C ARG A 21 25.82 0.40 2.26
N PHE A 22 26.85 0.12 1.47
CA PHE A 22 28.22 -0.23 1.88
C PHE A 22 28.86 0.75 2.86
N SER A 23 28.40 2.00 2.90
CA SER A 23 28.84 2.99 3.89
C SER A 23 28.59 2.57 5.35
N ALA A 24 27.65 1.65 5.62
CA ALA A 24 27.46 1.07 6.96
C ALA A 24 28.43 -0.10 7.27
N ILE A 25 29.04 -0.70 6.25
CA ILE A 25 29.86 -1.93 6.34
C ILE A 25 31.36 -1.62 6.17
N GLN A 26 31.72 -0.58 5.41
CA GLN A 26 33.09 -0.24 5.01
C GLN A 26 34.07 -0.02 6.18
N GLY A 27 33.58 0.46 7.32
CA GLY A 27 34.38 0.64 8.55
C GLY A 27 34.53 -0.61 9.42
N ARG A 28 33.99 -1.75 8.99
CA ARG A 28 33.83 -2.98 9.81
C ARG A 28 34.25 -4.25 9.05
N LEU A 29 34.95 -4.10 7.93
CA LEU A 29 35.52 -5.21 7.18
C LEU A 29 36.79 -5.70 7.87
N ASP A 30 36.89 -7.01 8.06
CA ASP A 30 38.07 -7.67 8.59
C ASP A 30 39.05 -7.96 7.44
N ARG A 31 39.81 -6.91 7.09
CA ARG A 31 40.71 -6.92 5.93
C ARG A 31 41.92 -7.84 6.09
N ASP A 32 42.14 -8.38 7.29
CA ASP A 32 43.21 -9.33 7.52
C ASP A 32 42.93 -10.68 6.84
N PHE A 33 41.67 -10.96 6.50
CA PHE A 33 41.25 -12.19 5.81
C PHE A 33 41.00 -12.00 4.31
N ASP A 34 41.17 -10.80 3.75
CA ASP A 34 40.83 -10.51 2.35
C ASP A 34 41.57 -11.46 1.39
N CYS A 35 40.85 -11.98 0.39
CA CYS A 35 41.45 -12.68 -0.74
C CYS A 35 40.91 -12.15 -2.07
N LEU A 36 41.73 -12.30 -3.11
CA LEU A 36 41.43 -11.91 -4.48
C LEU A 36 40.97 -13.14 -5.26
N LEU A 37 39.80 -13.07 -5.90
CA LEU A 37 39.18 -14.13 -6.69
C LEU A 37 39.15 -13.74 -8.18
N GLU A 38 39.83 -14.52 -9.01
CA GLU A 38 39.86 -14.39 -10.46
C GLU A 38 39.17 -15.58 -11.15
N LEU A 39 37.86 -15.46 -11.42
CA LEU A 39 37.04 -16.57 -11.95
C LEU A 39 37.44 -17.07 -13.35
N ARG A 40 38.28 -16.33 -14.09
CA ARG A 40 38.78 -16.74 -15.42
C ARG A 40 39.99 -17.67 -15.35
N SER A 41 40.71 -17.64 -14.24
CA SER A 41 41.84 -18.51 -14.00
C SER A 41 41.32 -19.88 -13.56
N ASP A 42 41.91 -20.97 -14.07
CA ASP A 42 41.53 -22.32 -13.69
C ASP A 42 42.40 -22.83 -12.52
N GLY A 43 41.79 -23.58 -11.61
CA GLY A 43 42.49 -24.25 -10.49
C GLY A 43 43.18 -23.29 -9.51
N ALA A 44 44.32 -23.73 -8.95
CA ALA A 44 45.01 -23.06 -7.84
C ALA A 44 45.52 -21.62 -8.11
N CYS A 45 45.47 -21.15 -9.36
CA CYS A 45 45.87 -19.78 -9.73
C CYS A 45 44.73 -18.76 -9.61
N ARG A 46 43.52 -19.17 -9.22
CA ARG A 46 42.32 -18.30 -9.20
C ARG A 46 42.10 -17.53 -7.91
N LEU A 47 42.83 -17.87 -6.84
CA LEU A 47 42.71 -17.21 -5.55
C LEU A 47 44.08 -16.81 -5.01
N GLU A 48 44.22 -15.54 -4.65
CA GLU A 48 45.41 -15.01 -3.99
C GLU A 48 45.03 -14.43 -2.63
N SER A 49 45.71 -14.87 -1.57
CA SER A 49 45.52 -14.28 -0.25
C SER A 49 46.21 -12.92 -0.19
N ILE A 50 45.47 -11.86 0.13
CA ILE A 50 46.06 -10.50 0.21
C ILE A 50 46.90 -10.35 1.49
N ARG A 51 46.60 -11.14 2.53
CA ARG A 51 47.25 -11.14 3.85
C ARG A 51 47.49 -12.57 4.36
N PRO A 52 48.42 -12.80 5.32
CA PRO A 52 48.70 -14.14 5.85
C PRO A 52 47.50 -14.86 6.47
N GLN A 53 46.58 -14.13 7.09
CA GLN A 53 45.40 -14.69 7.77
C GLN A 53 44.30 -15.12 6.78
N GLY A 54 44.31 -14.59 5.55
CA GLY A 54 43.38 -14.96 4.47
C GLY A 54 43.55 -16.38 3.91
N ILE A 55 44.64 -17.10 4.24
CA ILE A 55 44.91 -18.46 3.73
C ILE A 55 43.74 -19.42 4.03
N LYS A 56 43.14 -19.33 5.22
CA LYS A 56 41.99 -20.16 5.59
C LYS A 56 40.74 -19.81 4.79
N LEU A 57 40.50 -18.53 4.52
CA LEU A 57 39.39 -18.10 3.68
C LEU A 57 39.61 -18.56 2.24
N THR A 58 40.81 -18.35 1.68
CA THR A 58 41.21 -18.83 0.35
C THR A 58 40.96 -20.33 0.19
N ALA A 59 41.39 -21.16 1.14
CA ALA A 59 41.18 -22.61 1.07
C ALA A 59 39.68 -22.99 1.07
N LEU A 60 38.85 -22.28 1.85
CA LEU A 60 37.41 -22.52 1.90
C LEU A 60 36.70 -22.09 0.62
N ILE A 61 37.04 -20.92 0.06
CA ILE A 61 36.49 -20.45 -1.22
C ILE A 61 36.92 -21.38 -2.36
N GLU A 62 38.17 -21.84 -2.36
CA GLU A 62 38.67 -22.81 -3.34
C GLU A 62 37.89 -24.12 -3.28
N ALA A 63 37.64 -24.64 -2.08
CA ALA A 63 36.83 -25.83 -1.89
C ALA A 63 35.38 -25.62 -2.37
N ALA A 64 34.77 -24.48 -2.04
CA ALA A 64 33.43 -24.11 -2.46
C ALA A 64 33.29 -24.07 -4.00
N LEU A 65 34.24 -23.41 -4.69
CA LEU A 65 34.29 -23.37 -6.14
C LEU A 65 34.51 -24.75 -6.76
N GLY A 66 35.39 -25.57 -6.16
CA GLY A 66 35.59 -26.96 -6.57
C GLY A 66 34.33 -27.81 -6.47
N GLN A 67 33.48 -27.59 -5.45
CA GLN A 67 32.17 -28.25 -5.35
C GLN A 67 31.24 -27.83 -6.48
N ILE A 68 31.15 -26.53 -6.80
CA ILE A 68 30.33 -26.02 -7.91
C ILE A 68 30.79 -26.64 -9.23
N GLU A 69 32.10 -26.61 -9.53
CA GLU A 69 32.66 -27.12 -10.77
C GLU A 69 32.45 -28.62 -10.94
N ARG A 70 32.60 -29.38 -9.85
CA ARG A 70 32.36 -30.82 -9.84
C ARG A 70 30.90 -31.15 -10.12
N LEU A 71 29.96 -30.43 -9.51
CA LEU A 71 28.54 -30.60 -9.78
C LEU A 71 28.18 -30.17 -11.22
N ALA A 72 28.70 -29.03 -11.66
CA ALA A 72 28.52 -28.49 -13.00
C ALA A 72 29.10 -29.40 -14.10
N GLY A 73 30.18 -30.14 -13.81
CA GLY A 73 30.75 -31.13 -14.72
C GLY A 73 29.87 -32.38 -14.90
N ASN A 74 28.98 -32.65 -13.94
CA ASN A 74 28.10 -33.82 -13.94
C ASN A 74 26.65 -33.50 -14.34
N ASP A 75 26.27 -32.22 -14.45
CA ASP A 75 24.94 -31.78 -14.84
C ASP A 75 25.02 -30.70 -15.93
N GLY A 76 24.47 -31.01 -17.11
CA GLY A 76 24.63 -30.17 -18.30
C GLY A 76 24.01 -28.78 -18.18
N ASP A 77 22.88 -28.65 -17.48
CA ASP A 77 22.19 -27.36 -17.30
C ASP A 77 22.95 -26.49 -16.30
N LEU A 78 23.38 -27.09 -15.18
CA LEU A 78 24.26 -26.41 -14.21
C LEU A 78 25.60 -26.02 -14.83
N GLY A 79 26.15 -26.86 -15.71
CA GLY A 79 27.36 -26.60 -16.50
C GLY A 79 27.24 -25.34 -17.37
N GLN A 80 26.14 -25.21 -18.12
CA GLN A 80 25.88 -24.02 -18.94
C GLN A 80 25.70 -22.76 -18.09
N LEU A 81 25.02 -22.88 -16.96
CA LEU A 81 24.82 -21.77 -16.04
C LEU A 81 26.14 -21.32 -15.40
N TRP A 82 26.96 -22.25 -14.93
CA TRP A 82 28.29 -21.97 -14.40
C TRP A 82 29.19 -21.29 -15.42
N PHE A 83 29.18 -21.76 -16.67
CA PHE A 83 29.91 -21.13 -17.76
C PHE A 83 29.47 -19.67 -17.99
N ARG A 84 28.15 -19.40 -17.96
CA ARG A 84 27.61 -18.05 -18.10
C ARG A 84 28.05 -17.15 -16.94
N LEU A 85 27.99 -17.63 -15.70
CA LEU A 85 28.43 -16.87 -14.52
C LEU A 85 29.90 -16.48 -14.60
N ARG A 86 30.80 -17.40 -15.01
CA ARG A 86 32.23 -17.10 -15.20
C ARG A 86 32.47 -16.06 -16.31
N ALA A 87 31.61 -16.01 -17.32
CA ALA A 87 31.71 -15.09 -18.44
C ALA A 87 31.07 -13.70 -18.20
N ASP A 88 30.25 -13.59 -17.14
CA ASP A 88 29.49 -12.40 -16.80
C ASP A 88 30.40 -11.16 -16.66
N PRO A 89 30.06 -10.01 -17.28
CA PRO A 89 30.85 -8.78 -17.19
C PRO A 89 31.23 -8.37 -15.76
N HIS A 90 30.36 -8.62 -14.78
CA HIS A 90 30.56 -8.28 -13.38
C HIS A 90 31.49 -9.24 -12.64
N ASN A 91 31.85 -10.37 -13.27
CA ASN A 91 32.77 -11.39 -12.77
C ASN A 91 34.10 -11.41 -13.54
N ARG A 92 34.30 -10.50 -14.51
CA ARG A 92 35.49 -10.48 -15.38
C ARG A 92 36.74 -9.90 -14.70
N SER A 93 36.56 -8.91 -13.84
CA SER A 93 37.63 -8.37 -13.02
C SER A 93 37.88 -9.27 -11.81
N ALA A 94 39.04 -9.11 -11.19
CA ALA A 94 39.27 -9.68 -9.89
C ALA A 94 38.18 -9.20 -8.91
N LEU A 95 37.68 -10.12 -8.09
CA LEU A 95 36.72 -9.87 -7.04
C LEU A 95 37.45 -9.92 -5.71
N ILE A 96 37.21 -8.95 -4.85
CA ILE A 96 37.67 -9.08 -3.46
C ILE A 96 36.66 -9.98 -2.75
N VAL A 97 37.14 -10.86 -1.87
CA VAL A 97 36.32 -11.60 -0.92
C VAL A 97 36.77 -11.24 0.49
N SER A 98 35.86 -10.71 1.29
CA SER A 98 36.12 -10.14 2.62
C SER A 98 35.24 -10.80 3.70
N LEU A 99 35.61 -10.61 4.97
CA LEU A 99 34.79 -10.98 6.12
C LEU A 99 34.24 -9.75 6.86
N ALA A 100 33.07 -9.89 7.47
CA ALA A 100 32.47 -8.91 8.37
C ALA A 100 31.84 -9.56 9.62
N GLU A 101 31.98 -8.92 10.79
CA GLU A 101 31.44 -9.44 12.05
C GLU A 101 29.95 -9.15 12.28
N ASN A 102 29.42 -8.09 11.66
CA ASN A 102 28.07 -7.58 11.89
C ASN A 102 27.25 -7.56 10.60
N LEU A 103 27.24 -8.69 9.88
CA LEU A 103 26.35 -8.89 8.75
C LEU A 103 25.03 -9.47 9.29
N ASP A 104 23.89 -8.95 8.85
CA ASP A 104 22.58 -9.48 9.29
C ASP A 104 22.14 -10.72 8.48
N CYS A 105 22.98 -11.15 7.55
CA CYS A 105 22.80 -12.32 6.68
C CYS A 105 24.12 -13.10 6.56
N ASP A 106 24.13 -14.22 5.83
CA ASP A 106 25.33 -15.06 5.67
C ASP A 106 26.40 -14.42 4.77
N ALA A 107 25.98 -13.71 3.73
CA ALA A 107 26.88 -13.13 2.74
C ALA A 107 26.19 -12.03 1.91
N VAL A 108 26.97 -11.13 1.31
CA VAL A 108 26.46 -10.08 0.44
C VAL A 108 27.42 -9.77 -0.70
N ARG A 109 26.90 -9.45 -1.89
CA ARG A 109 27.70 -8.86 -2.96
C ARG A 109 27.57 -7.34 -2.98
N HIS A 110 28.68 -6.66 -3.12
CA HIS A 110 28.75 -5.22 -3.14
C HIS A 110 29.31 -4.68 -4.46
N TYR A 111 28.62 -3.67 -5.01
CA TYR A 111 29.07 -2.88 -6.15
C TYR A 111 29.39 -1.44 -5.71
N PRO A 112 30.66 -1.00 -5.73
CA PRO A 112 31.02 0.36 -5.32
C PRO A 112 30.55 1.43 -6.32
N ALA A 113 30.21 2.62 -5.80
CA ALA A 113 29.67 3.74 -6.58
C ALA A 113 30.73 4.59 -7.33
N SER A 114 32.01 4.29 -7.12
CA SER A 114 33.20 4.97 -7.68
C SER A 114 34.20 3.88 -8.10
N PRO A 115 35.28 4.13 -8.89
CA PRO A 115 36.05 3.05 -9.50
C PRO A 115 36.63 2.17 -8.39
N GLY A 116 36.09 0.97 -8.28
CA GLY A 116 36.37 0.00 -7.25
C GLY A 116 35.89 -1.35 -7.76
N GLU A 117 36.61 -2.40 -7.38
CA GLU A 117 36.26 -3.75 -7.78
C GLU A 117 35.04 -4.23 -6.98
N PRO A 118 34.13 -4.99 -7.60
CA PRO A 118 33.04 -5.63 -6.87
C PRO A 118 33.60 -6.53 -5.77
N ASN A 119 32.91 -6.58 -4.63
CA ASN A 119 33.38 -7.30 -3.44
C ASN A 119 32.30 -8.28 -2.96
N ILE A 120 32.71 -9.47 -2.50
CA ILE A 120 31.85 -10.46 -1.86
C ILE A 120 32.19 -10.49 -0.38
N ILE A 121 31.24 -10.20 0.48
CA ILE A 121 31.47 -10.07 1.92
C ILE A 121 30.69 -11.17 2.63
N PHE A 122 31.39 -12.07 3.32
CA PHE A 122 30.76 -13.10 4.13
C PHE A 122 30.67 -12.67 5.60
N HIS A 123 29.64 -13.13 6.30
CA HIS A 123 29.59 -13.06 7.74
C HIS A 123 30.66 -13.98 8.34
N ARG A 124 31.50 -13.41 9.21
CA ARG A 124 32.57 -14.15 9.89
C ARG A 124 32.08 -15.42 10.61
N LYS A 125 30.99 -15.35 11.38
CA LYS A 125 30.43 -16.52 12.09
C LYS A 125 29.94 -17.62 11.14
N PHE A 126 29.39 -17.24 9.99
CA PHE A 126 28.98 -18.20 8.96
C PHE A 126 30.20 -18.95 8.40
N ILE A 127 31.28 -18.23 8.12
CA ILE A 127 32.53 -18.82 7.62
C ILE A 127 33.26 -19.65 8.69
N GLU A 128 33.33 -19.17 9.93
CA GLU A 128 33.96 -19.89 11.05
C GLU A 128 33.28 -21.24 11.31
N LYS A 129 31.95 -21.31 11.19
CA LYS A 129 31.20 -22.56 11.30
C LYS A 129 31.63 -23.61 10.26
N GLU A 130 32.02 -23.16 9.07
CA GLU A 130 32.45 -24.04 7.99
C GLU A 130 33.94 -24.42 8.12
N TRP A 131 34.78 -23.60 8.76
CA TRP A 131 36.19 -23.93 9.04
C TRP A 131 36.35 -25.14 9.96
N ASP A 132 35.44 -25.29 10.91
CA ASP A 132 35.47 -26.37 11.91
C ASP A 132 34.73 -27.64 11.44
N ALA A 133 34.23 -27.67 10.20
CA ALA A 133 33.50 -28.82 9.65
C ALA A 133 34.45 -29.94 9.17
N GLU A 134 34.56 -31.03 9.95
CA GLU A 134 35.26 -32.25 9.55
C GLU A 134 34.40 -33.06 8.55
N SER A 135 34.48 -32.74 7.24
CA SER A 135 33.63 -33.42 6.25
C SER A 135 34.13 -33.30 4.80
N ASP A 136 33.91 -34.35 3.99
CA ASP A 136 34.04 -34.35 2.52
C ASP A 136 33.10 -33.34 1.80
N VAL A 137 32.26 -32.64 2.56
CA VAL A 137 31.27 -31.62 2.16
C VAL A 137 31.73 -30.21 2.55
N PHE A 138 32.99 -30.07 2.98
CA PHE A 138 33.61 -28.79 3.36
C PHE A 138 33.37 -27.70 2.32
N GLY A 139 32.82 -26.57 2.76
CA GLY A 139 32.56 -25.40 1.93
C GLY A 139 31.30 -25.48 1.07
N PHE A 140 30.44 -26.51 1.22
CA PHE A 140 29.23 -26.60 0.39
C PHE A 140 28.18 -25.52 0.72
N ALA A 141 28.02 -25.12 1.98
CA ALA A 141 27.16 -23.98 2.32
C ALA A 141 27.69 -22.67 1.70
N VAL A 142 29.01 -22.51 1.70
CA VAL A 142 29.70 -21.39 1.03
C VAL A 142 29.52 -21.46 -0.48
N ALA A 143 29.56 -22.66 -1.07
CA ALA A 143 29.33 -22.88 -2.50
C ALA A 143 27.94 -22.40 -2.92
N ILE A 144 26.90 -22.72 -2.16
CA ILE A 144 25.53 -22.24 -2.42
C ILE A 144 25.48 -20.71 -2.40
N ARG A 145 26.03 -20.07 -1.35
CA ARG A 145 26.04 -18.60 -1.25
C ARG A 145 26.85 -17.97 -2.37
N LEU A 146 28.04 -18.49 -2.65
CA LEU A 146 28.92 -17.97 -3.69
C LEU A 146 28.27 -18.08 -5.06
N PHE A 147 27.69 -19.23 -5.40
CA PHE A 147 26.99 -19.44 -6.67
C PHE A 147 25.88 -18.42 -6.88
N HIS A 148 25.04 -18.22 -5.86
CA HIS A 148 23.95 -17.24 -5.89
C HIS A 148 24.49 -15.80 -6.05
N LEU A 149 25.47 -15.39 -5.24
CA LEU A 149 26.04 -14.04 -5.29
C LEU A 149 26.72 -13.72 -6.62
N LEU A 150 27.37 -14.70 -7.25
CA LEU A 150 28.01 -14.52 -8.55
C LEU A 150 27.04 -14.17 -9.68
N GLY A 151 25.76 -14.53 -9.55
CA GLY A 151 24.72 -14.15 -10.50
C GLY A 151 24.02 -12.83 -10.20
N GLN A 152 24.28 -12.21 -9.04
CA GLN A 152 23.71 -10.89 -8.74
C GLN A 152 24.21 -9.83 -9.74
N GLU A 153 23.39 -8.79 -9.93
CA GLU A 153 23.66 -7.64 -10.80
C GLU A 153 23.64 -6.34 -9.97
N PRO A 154 24.27 -5.24 -10.44
CA PRO A 154 24.12 -3.93 -9.82
C PRO A 154 22.65 -3.51 -9.72
N PHE A 155 22.28 -2.82 -8.64
CA PHE A 155 20.92 -2.35 -8.46
C PHE A 155 20.59 -1.26 -9.47
N VAL A 156 19.57 -1.54 -10.28
CA VAL A 156 18.98 -0.58 -11.22
C VAL A 156 17.63 -0.11 -10.73
N SER A 157 16.78 -1.04 -10.29
CA SER A 157 15.44 -0.75 -9.76
C SER A 157 14.96 -1.89 -8.86
N GLN A 158 13.93 -1.61 -8.05
CA GLN A 158 13.34 -2.61 -7.16
C GLN A 158 12.79 -3.82 -7.93
N TYR A 159 12.11 -3.60 -9.05
CA TYR A 159 11.60 -4.70 -9.86
C TYR A 159 12.74 -5.53 -10.44
N LYS A 160 13.77 -4.88 -11.02
CA LYS A 160 14.91 -5.58 -11.59
C LYS A 160 15.62 -6.43 -10.53
N LEU A 161 15.76 -5.92 -9.31
CA LEU A 161 16.29 -6.68 -8.17
C LEU A 161 15.46 -7.95 -7.89
N LEU A 162 14.14 -7.81 -7.73
CA LEU A 162 13.25 -8.94 -7.48
C LEU A 162 13.26 -9.95 -8.64
N ARG A 163 13.28 -9.45 -9.88
CA ARG A 163 13.33 -10.28 -11.09
C ARG A 163 14.62 -11.07 -11.18
N THR A 164 15.75 -10.45 -10.84
CA THR A 164 17.06 -11.10 -10.77
C THR A 164 17.09 -12.15 -9.67
N GLU A 165 16.62 -11.84 -8.46
CA GLU A 165 16.54 -12.81 -7.36
C GLU A 165 15.72 -14.05 -7.73
N TYR A 166 14.60 -13.86 -8.44
CA TYR A 166 13.82 -14.98 -8.96
C TYR A 166 14.58 -15.84 -10.00
N GLU A 167 15.39 -15.25 -10.89
CA GLU A 167 16.29 -16.02 -11.77
C GLU A 167 17.37 -16.76 -10.98
N LEU A 168 17.90 -16.16 -9.90
CA LEU A 168 18.89 -16.79 -9.05
C LEU A 168 18.32 -18.01 -8.32
N LEU A 169 17.07 -17.94 -7.85
CA LEU A 169 16.39 -19.09 -7.26
C LEU A 169 16.16 -20.22 -8.28
N LYS A 170 15.90 -19.88 -9.56
CA LYS A 170 15.87 -20.88 -10.65
C LYS A 170 17.25 -21.48 -10.89
N ALA A 171 18.31 -20.67 -10.84
CA ALA A 171 19.69 -21.13 -10.88
C ALA A 171 20.03 -22.08 -9.72
N ASP A 172 19.64 -21.72 -8.50
CA ASP A 172 19.88 -22.51 -7.30
C ASP A 172 19.11 -23.84 -7.30
N LEU A 173 17.98 -23.92 -8.00
CA LEU A 173 17.28 -25.18 -8.23
C LEU A 173 18.14 -26.19 -9.01
N PHE A 174 18.92 -25.74 -10.01
CA PHE A 174 19.85 -26.63 -10.72
C PHE A 174 20.96 -27.12 -9.80
N LEU A 175 21.54 -26.23 -8.99
CA LEU A 175 22.55 -26.59 -8.00
C LEU A 175 22.01 -27.58 -6.97
N TYR A 176 20.80 -27.32 -6.46
CA TYR A 176 20.09 -28.18 -5.51
C TYR A 176 19.83 -29.58 -6.10
N ARG A 177 19.33 -29.67 -7.33
CA ARG A 177 19.07 -30.95 -8.02
C ARG A 177 20.35 -31.74 -8.26
N ALA A 178 21.43 -31.07 -8.67
CA ALA A 178 22.73 -31.72 -8.85
C ALA A 178 23.28 -32.24 -7.52
N ALA A 179 23.20 -31.44 -6.46
CA ALA A 179 23.65 -31.83 -5.12
C ALA A 179 22.78 -32.94 -4.49
N ALA A 180 21.47 -32.96 -4.76
CA ALA A 180 20.56 -34.02 -4.30
C ALA A 180 20.83 -35.39 -4.95
N ARG A 181 21.42 -35.40 -6.16
CA ARG A 181 21.85 -36.63 -6.84
C ARG A 181 23.23 -37.10 -6.37
N ASP A 182 23.96 -36.25 -5.65
CA ASP A 182 25.26 -36.57 -5.10
C ASP A 182 25.12 -37.21 -3.72
N GLU A 183 25.47 -38.49 -3.61
CA GLU A 183 25.36 -39.27 -2.37
C GLU A 183 26.11 -38.62 -1.19
N ARG A 184 27.14 -37.82 -1.44
CA ARG A 184 27.91 -37.14 -0.38
C ARG A 184 27.19 -35.91 0.15
N LEU A 185 26.42 -35.22 -0.70
CA LEU A 185 25.78 -33.94 -0.39
C LEU A 185 24.31 -34.06 -0.03
N ALA A 186 23.61 -35.10 -0.51
CA ALA A 186 22.17 -35.28 -0.33
C ALA A 186 21.74 -35.19 1.15
N GLY A 187 22.50 -35.80 2.07
CA GLY A 187 22.22 -35.75 3.51
C GLY A 187 22.52 -34.42 4.21
N LYS A 188 23.08 -33.44 3.50
CA LYS A 188 23.51 -32.14 4.06
C LYS A 188 22.71 -30.95 3.54
N LEU A 189 21.87 -31.13 2.52
CA LEU A 189 21.08 -30.06 1.90
C LEU A 189 20.31 -29.21 2.92
N ILE A 190 19.62 -29.85 3.86
CA ILE A 190 18.83 -29.17 4.90
C ILE A 190 19.70 -28.26 5.78
N SER A 191 20.93 -28.67 6.09
CA SER A 191 21.85 -27.90 6.94
C SER A 191 22.64 -26.82 6.20
N SER A 192 22.71 -26.89 4.87
CA SER A 192 23.54 -26.01 4.03
C SER A 192 22.75 -24.86 3.40
N TYR A 193 21.43 -24.99 3.23
CA TYR A 193 20.56 -23.91 2.80
C TYR A 193 19.97 -23.14 3.99
N ALA A 194 19.67 -21.85 3.79
CA ALA A 194 18.83 -21.12 4.74
C ALA A 194 17.40 -21.68 4.69
N PRO A 195 16.67 -21.81 5.82
CA PRO A 195 15.35 -22.43 5.84
C PRO A 195 14.34 -21.82 4.86
N GLU A 196 14.24 -20.49 4.76
CA GLU A 196 13.32 -19.85 3.80
C GLU A 196 13.72 -20.06 2.35
N HIS A 197 15.03 -20.03 2.06
CA HIS A 197 15.56 -20.27 0.72
C HIS A 197 15.29 -21.72 0.30
N LEU A 198 15.60 -22.68 1.19
CA LEU A 198 15.36 -24.10 0.96
C LEU A 198 13.90 -24.37 0.64
N ALA A 199 12.97 -23.78 1.40
CA ALA A 199 11.54 -23.96 1.18
C ALA A 199 11.09 -23.52 -0.22
N ILE A 200 11.68 -22.45 -0.78
CA ILE A 200 11.38 -21.99 -2.15
C ILE A 200 11.97 -22.95 -3.19
N VAL A 201 13.23 -23.34 -3.02
CA VAL A 201 13.90 -24.24 -3.98
C VAL A 201 13.27 -25.64 -3.98
N GLU A 202 12.89 -26.16 -2.81
CA GLU A 202 12.15 -27.42 -2.69
C GLU A 202 10.77 -27.32 -3.36
N TRP A 203 10.06 -26.20 -3.18
CA TRP A 203 8.79 -25.95 -3.87
C TRP A 203 8.96 -25.93 -5.39
N PHE A 204 9.96 -25.20 -5.89
CA PHE A 204 10.33 -25.18 -7.30
C PHE A 204 10.71 -26.56 -7.83
N ASN A 205 11.31 -27.40 -6.98
CA ASN A 205 11.63 -28.77 -7.33
C ASN A 205 10.39 -29.67 -7.41
N SER A 206 9.44 -29.54 -6.49
CA SER A 206 8.21 -30.35 -6.46
C SER A 206 7.13 -29.87 -7.44
N GLU A 207 7.11 -28.58 -7.76
CA GLU A 207 6.10 -27.92 -8.58
C GLU A 207 6.72 -27.22 -9.80
N PRO A 208 7.34 -27.93 -10.75
CA PRO A 208 8.00 -27.31 -11.92
C PRO A 208 7.03 -26.48 -12.78
N GLY A 209 5.76 -26.90 -12.86
CA GLY A 209 4.72 -26.13 -13.57
C GLY A 209 4.43 -24.76 -12.95
N PHE A 210 4.79 -24.55 -11.67
CA PHE A 210 4.71 -23.23 -11.03
C PHE A 210 5.65 -22.23 -11.70
N ILE A 211 6.90 -22.64 -11.97
CA ILE A 211 7.92 -21.81 -12.60
C ILE A 211 7.49 -21.44 -14.02
N GLU A 212 7.10 -22.43 -14.82
CA GLU A 212 6.63 -22.23 -16.20
C GLU A 212 5.47 -21.22 -16.24
N THR A 213 4.51 -21.38 -15.35
CA THR A 213 3.34 -20.51 -15.27
C THR A 213 3.69 -19.11 -14.79
N LEU A 214 4.63 -18.97 -13.84
CA LEU A 214 5.10 -17.67 -13.35
C LEU A 214 5.93 -16.92 -14.40
N ASP A 215 6.76 -17.63 -15.15
CA ASP A 215 7.51 -17.07 -16.29
C ASP A 215 6.56 -16.50 -17.35
N LEU A 216 5.45 -17.19 -17.66
CA LEU A 216 4.40 -16.66 -18.55
C LEU A 216 3.77 -15.37 -18.05
N VAL A 217 3.51 -15.25 -16.73
CA VAL A 217 2.98 -14.01 -16.15
C VAL A 217 3.99 -12.88 -16.28
N LEU A 218 5.27 -13.15 -16.05
CA LEU A 218 6.34 -12.16 -16.18
C LEU A 218 6.47 -11.64 -17.60
N GLU A 219 6.55 -12.55 -18.57
CA GLU A 219 6.64 -12.23 -19.99
C GLU A 219 5.46 -11.38 -20.45
N GLU A 220 4.25 -11.73 -20.03
CA GLU A 220 3.04 -10.99 -20.39
C GLU A 220 3.03 -9.59 -19.79
N LEU A 221 3.43 -9.44 -18.51
CA LEU A 221 3.54 -8.11 -17.88
C LEU A 221 4.60 -7.23 -18.54
N GLU A 222 5.78 -7.77 -18.83
CA GLU A 222 6.85 -7.04 -19.50
C GLU A 222 6.46 -6.64 -20.92
N LYS A 223 5.72 -7.51 -21.63
CA LYS A 223 5.15 -7.20 -22.93
C LYS A 223 4.14 -6.05 -22.85
N LEU A 224 3.21 -6.08 -21.90
CA LEU A 224 2.21 -5.02 -21.68
C LEU A 224 2.86 -3.67 -21.36
N GLU A 225 3.90 -3.67 -20.52
CA GLU A 225 4.65 -2.45 -20.19
C GLU A 225 5.40 -1.88 -21.40
N ASN A 226 5.98 -2.74 -22.25
CA ASN A 226 6.63 -2.32 -23.49
C ASN A 226 5.62 -1.73 -24.49
N GLU A 227 4.45 -2.37 -24.64
CA GLU A 227 3.35 -1.87 -25.47
C GLU A 227 2.90 -0.47 -24.99
N LEU A 228 2.73 -0.29 -23.67
CA LEU A 228 2.40 1.01 -23.05
C LEU A 228 3.48 2.06 -23.27
N ASN A 229 4.75 1.73 -23.01
CA ASN A 229 5.87 2.64 -23.20
C ASN A 229 6.00 3.11 -24.65
N SER A 230 5.78 2.22 -25.61
CA SER A 230 5.75 2.57 -27.04
C SER A 230 4.66 3.59 -27.33
N LEU A 231 3.46 3.35 -26.79
CA LEU A 231 2.33 4.26 -26.96
C LEU A 231 2.58 5.61 -26.30
N TYR A 232 3.15 5.65 -25.09
CA TYR A 232 3.53 6.91 -24.43
C TYR A 232 4.49 7.74 -25.27
N ARG A 233 5.45 7.11 -25.95
CA ARG A 233 6.41 7.82 -26.80
C ARG A 233 5.77 8.38 -28.07
N ASN A 234 4.72 7.74 -28.57
CA ASN A 234 4.09 8.07 -29.85
C ASN A 234 2.69 8.68 -29.71
N HIS A 235 2.30 9.09 -28.49
CA HIS A 235 0.94 9.53 -28.19
C HIS A 235 0.48 10.75 -29.00
N SER A 236 1.40 11.62 -29.43
CA SER A 236 1.10 12.77 -30.30
C SER A 236 0.66 12.39 -31.70
N ASP A 237 1.09 11.21 -32.16
CA ASP A 237 0.92 10.73 -33.54
C ASP A 237 -0.11 9.57 -33.60
N THR A 238 -0.66 9.18 -32.45
CA THR A 238 -1.65 8.12 -32.32
C THR A 238 -3.04 8.74 -32.30
N ASP A 239 -3.88 8.39 -33.27
CA ASP A 239 -5.30 8.77 -33.21
C ASP A 239 -6.00 7.93 -32.14
N MET A 240 -6.35 8.60 -31.04
CA MET A 240 -6.97 7.99 -29.87
C MET A 240 -8.43 7.58 -30.09
N TYR A 241 -9.01 7.97 -31.23
CA TYR A 241 -10.34 7.58 -31.69
C TYR A 241 -10.30 6.41 -32.69
N ASP A 242 -9.12 5.96 -33.10
CA ASP A 242 -8.98 4.83 -34.03
C ASP A 242 -9.50 3.52 -33.39
N VAL A 243 -10.32 2.79 -34.14
CA VAL A 243 -10.95 1.54 -33.65
C VAL A 243 -9.90 0.48 -33.28
N GLY A 244 -8.83 0.37 -34.05
CA GLY A 244 -7.74 -0.57 -33.78
C GLY A 244 -6.97 -0.21 -32.50
N VAL A 245 -6.75 1.07 -32.23
CA VAL A 245 -6.15 1.55 -30.98
C VAL A 245 -7.03 1.21 -29.77
N LEU A 246 -8.35 1.38 -29.90
CA LEU A 246 -9.34 1.08 -28.86
C LEU A 246 -9.50 -0.42 -28.58
N GLU A 247 -9.48 -1.26 -29.63
CA GLU A 247 -9.48 -2.72 -29.51
C GLU A 247 -8.19 -3.23 -28.86
N ALA A 248 -7.03 -2.76 -29.31
CA ALA A 248 -5.73 -3.10 -28.72
C ALA A 248 -5.67 -2.67 -27.25
N ARG A 249 -6.31 -1.56 -26.88
CA ARG A 249 -6.45 -1.13 -25.49
C ARG A 249 -7.28 -2.13 -24.66
N ARG A 250 -8.46 -2.55 -25.14
CA ARG A 250 -9.29 -3.53 -24.43
C ARG A 250 -8.57 -4.86 -24.25
N ASP A 251 -7.84 -5.31 -25.28
CA ASP A 251 -6.98 -6.50 -25.23
C ASP A 251 -5.91 -6.37 -24.13
N ARG A 252 -5.17 -5.26 -24.09
CA ARG A 252 -4.16 -5.02 -23.04
C ARG A 252 -4.75 -5.08 -21.63
N ILE A 253 -5.89 -4.44 -21.43
CA ILE A 253 -6.59 -4.44 -20.15
C ILE A 253 -6.93 -5.88 -19.73
N GLU A 254 -7.64 -6.63 -20.59
CA GLU A 254 -8.01 -8.02 -20.31
C GLU A 254 -6.81 -8.91 -20.05
N ARG A 255 -5.76 -8.80 -20.87
CA ARG A 255 -4.51 -9.55 -20.69
C ARG A 255 -3.84 -9.24 -19.35
N ALA A 256 -3.76 -7.97 -18.96
CA ALA A 256 -3.19 -7.55 -17.67
C ALA A 256 -3.95 -8.17 -16.49
N PHE A 257 -5.29 -8.08 -16.51
CA PHE A 257 -6.13 -8.62 -15.43
C PHE A 257 -6.19 -10.16 -15.42
N ASN A 258 -6.11 -10.82 -16.58
CA ASN A 258 -6.08 -12.27 -16.68
C ASN A 258 -4.71 -12.85 -16.27
N ALA A 259 -3.62 -12.16 -16.57
CA ALA A 259 -2.28 -12.59 -16.16
C ALA A 259 -2.07 -12.41 -14.66
N ALA A 260 -2.37 -11.21 -14.14
CA ALA A 260 -1.77 -10.75 -12.90
C ALA A 260 -2.74 -10.19 -11.85
N ASP A 261 -4.05 -10.08 -12.09
CA ASP A 261 -4.95 -9.53 -11.05
C ASP A 261 -4.99 -10.43 -9.80
N PRO A 262 -4.47 -10.00 -8.64
CA PRO A 262 -4.46 -10.82 -7.44
C PRO A 262 -5.86 -11.10 -6.89
N ASP A 263 -6.84 -10.24 -7.21
CA ASP A 263 -8.22 -10.33 -6.73
C ASP A 263 -9.13 -11.12 -7.67
N ASN A 264 -8.68 -11.39 -8.90
CA ASN A 264 -9.39 -12.25 -9.84
C ASN A 264 -8.99 -13.70 -9.57
N PRO A 265 -9.85 -14.55 -8.97
CA PRO A 265 -9.50 -15.95 -8.69
C PRO A 265 -9.26 -16.77 -9.95
N ARG A 266 -9.62 -16.23 -11.13
CA ARG A 266 -9.35 -16.86 -12.42
C ARG A 266 -8.01 -16.45 -13.02
N SER A 267 -7.38 -15.37 -12.54
CA SER A 267 -6.09 -14.93 -13.05
C SER A 267 -5.02 -15.98 -12.78
N VAL A 268 -4.01 -15.99 -13.65
CA VAL A 268 -2.90 -16.93 -13.55
C VAL A 268 -2.13 -16.72 -12.23
N LEU A 269 -1.81 -15.46 -11.91
CA LEU A 269 -1.08 -15.12 -10.69
C LEU A 269 -1.86 -15.41 -9.40
N SER A 270 -3.18 -15.19 -9.37
CA SER A 270 -3.99 -15.49 -8.17
C SER A 270 -4.01 -17.00 -7.89
N LYS A 271 -4.11 -17.84 -8.93
CA LYS A 271 -4.00 -19.30 -8.81
C LYS A 271 -2.63 -19.73 -8.32
N LEU A 272 -1.55 -19.14 -8.85
CA LEU A 272 -0.19 -19.39 -8.37
C LEU A 272 -0.05 -19.04 -6.89
N LYS A 273 -0.52 -17.86 -6.50
CA LYS A 273 -0.49 -17.41 -5.10
C LYS A 273 -1.26 -18.37 -4.19
N GLN A 274 -2.46 -18.78 -4.57
CA GLN A 274 -3.24 -19.74 -3.78
C GLN A 274 -2.54 -21.11 -3.68
N SER A 275 -2.00 -21.63 -4.79
CA SER A 275 -1.24 -22.88 -4.79
C SER A 275 -0.05 -22.82 -3.83
N PHE A 276 0.76 -21.76 -3.93
CA PHE A 276 1.92 -21.56 -3.08
C PHE A 276 1.53 -21.42 -1.60
N LEU A 277 0.54 -20.59 -1.27
CA LEU A 277 0.10 -20.35 0.11
C LEU A 277 -0.56 -21.59 0.75
N ASN A 278 -1.26 -22.41 -0.03
CA ASN A 278 -1.91 -23.63 0.46
C ASN A 278 -0.95 -24.81 0.61
N GLY A 279 0.20 -24.78 -0.08
CA GLY A 279 1.26 -25.78 0.02
C GLY A 279 2.31 -25.42 1.07
N ALA A 280 3.41 -24.81 0.63
CA ALA A 280 4.57 -24.47 1.47
C ALA A 280 4.53 -23.07 2.09
N GLY A 281 3.65 -22.18 1.60
CA GLY A 281 3.68 -20.73 1.79
C GLY A 281 2.90 -20.19 2.99
N THR A 282 2.87 -20.86 4.14
CA THR A 282 2.26 -20.27 5.35
C THR A 282 3.08 -19.11 5.94
N ARG A 283 4.33 -18.90 5.47
CA ARG A 283 5.22 -17.81 5.87
C ARG A 283 5.37 -16.79 4.74
N LYS A 284 5.27 -15.51 5.08
CA LYS A 284 5.59 -14.41 4.14
C LYS A 284 7.11 -14.45 3.85
N ASN A 285 7.51 -14.87 2.65
CA ASN A 285 8.90 -14.93 2.16
C ASN A 285 9.08 -14.14 0.85
N PHE A 286 10.28 -14.14 0.27
CA PHE A 286 10.58 -13.45 -0.99
C PHE A 286 9.56 -13.74 -2.10
N LEU A 287 9.23 -15.02 -2.34
CA LEU A 287 8.32 -15.40 -3.42
C LEU A 287 6.91 -14.83 -3.19
N SER A 288 6.42 -14.83 -1.94
CA SER A 288 5.14 -14.21 -1.61
C SER A 288 5.11 -12.69 -1.91
N LEU A 289 6.20 -11.98 -1.62
CA LEU A 289 6.36 -10.55 -1.94
C LEU A 289 6.46 -10.34 -3.45
N PHE A 290 7.22 -11.18 -4.15
CA PHE A 290 7.39 -11.06 -5.59
C PHE A 290 6.05 -11.23 -6.31
N LEU A 291 5.27 -12.26 -5.95
CA LEU A 291 3.90 -12.46 -6.47
C LEU A 291 3.00 -11.25 -6.18
N GLU A 292 3.13 -10.61 -5.01
CA GLU A 292 2.36 -9.39 -4.71
C GLU A 292 2.75 -8.22 -5.62
N VAL A 293 4.05 -7.99 -5.81
CA VAL A 293 4.56 -6.93 -6.71
C VAL A 293 4.10 -7.16 -8.15
N LEU A 294 4.13 -8.39 -8.65
CA LEU A 294 3.61 -8.70 -9.98
C LEU A 294 2.12 -8.40 -10.11
N GLY A 295 1.35 -8.67 -9.06
CA GLY A 295 -0.08 -8.38 -9.07
C GLY A 295 -0.38 -6.88 -9.16
N GLN A 296 0.42 -6.07 -8.46
CA GLN A 296 0.31 -4.62 -8.54
C GLN A 296 0.74 -4.08 -9.91
N ARG A 297 1.79 -4.65 -10.51
CA ARG A 297 2.21 -4.28 -11.87
C ARG A 297 1.14 -4.59 -12.91
N GLY A 298 0.46 -5.73 -12.80
CA GLY A 298 -0.70 -6.05 -13.63
C GLY A 298 -1.83 -5.03 -13.52
N ILE A 299 -2.20 -4.68 -12.28
CA ILE A 299 -3.21 -3.64 -12.03
C ILE A 299 -2.77 -2.30 -12.64
N ALA A 300 -1.50 -1.92 -12.47
CA ALA A 300 -0.96 -0.68 -13.02
C ALA A 300 -0.97 -0.66 -14.55
N ALA A 301 -0.52 -1.73 -15.23
CA ALA A 301 -0.53 -1.82 -16.69
C ALA A 301 -1.96 -1.77 -17.28
N GLY A 302 -2.90 -2.49 -16.67
CA GLY A 302 -4.31 -2.41 -17.04
C GLY A 302 -4.89 -1.00 -16.83
N ARG A 303 -4.49 -0.34 -15.74
CA ARG A 303 -4.92 1.02 -15.40
C ARG A 303 -4.34 2.10 -16.31
N GLU A 304 -3.06 2.04 -16.63
CA GLU A 304 -2.42 3.03 -17.51
C GLU A 304 -3.03 2.96 -18.92
N SER A 305 -3.29 1.73 -19.41
CA SER A 305 -4.09 1.51 -20.62
C SER A 305 -5.49 2.11 -20.52
N PHE A 306 -6.05 2.20 -19.32
CA PHE A 306 -7.36 2.76 -19.07
C PHE A 306 -7.36 4.30 -19.06
N PHE A 307 -6.53 4.94 -18.22
CA PHE A 307 -6.62 6.40 -18.00
C PHE A 307 -6.00 7.24 -19.12
N PHE A 308 -4.91 6.79 -19.74
CA PHE A 308 -4.25 7.58 -20.78
C PHE A 308 -4.91 7.45 -22.14
N LEU A 309 -5.69 6.37 -22.36
CA LEU A 309 -6.30 6.06 -23.65
C LEU A 309 -7.81 6.29 -23.69
N ASN A 310 -8.37 7.02 -22.72
CA ASN A 310 -9.80 7.22 -22.64
C ASN A 310 -10.23 8.49 -23.37
N HIS A 311 -10.44 8.36 -24.68
CA HIS A 311 -11.15 9.35 -25.50
C HIS A 311 -12.43 8.78 -26.12
N GLU A 312 -12.86 7.58 -25.71
CA GLU A 312 -14.09 7.00 -26.22
C GLU A 312 -15.31 7.86 -25.83
N PRO A 313 -16.15 8.27 -26.79
CA PRO A 313 -17.46 8.85 -26.50
C PRO A 313 -18.41 7.82 -25.87
N PHE A 314 -18.10 6.52 -25.95
CA PHE A 314 -18.80 5.42 -25.30
C PHE A 314 -17.83 4.32 -24.87
N GLY A 315 -17.30 4.42 -23.65
CA GLY A 315 -16.49 3.35 -23.06
C GLY A 315 -17.31 2.45 -22.16
N ARG A 316 -17.66 1.26 -22.64
CA ARG A 316 -18.00 0.15 -21.75
C ARG A 316 -16.71 -0.29 -21.08
N ILE A 317 -16.70 -0.24 -19.75
CA ILE A 317 -15.51 -0.54 -18.96
C ILE A 317 -15.91 -1.70 -18.07
N PRO A 318 -15.35 -2.90 -18.26
CA PRO A 318 -15.66 -4.02 -17.39
C PRO A 318 -15.34 -3.62 -15.97
N PHE A 319 -16.34 -3.66 -15.11
CA PHE A 319 -16.30 -3.15 -13.75
C PHE A 319 -15.14 -3.75 -12.94
N ARG A 320 -14.80 -5.01 -13.21
CA ARG A 320 -13.65 -5.70 -12.63
C ARG A 320 -12.30 -4.99 -12.86
N HIS A 321 -12.19 -4.13 -13.87
CA HIS A 321 -10.97 -3.41 -14.23
C HIS A 321 -10.77 -2.10 -13.46
N LEU A 322 -11.81 -1.62 -12.74
CA LEU A 322 -11.67 -0.52 -11.80
C LEU A 322 -11.06 -1.08 -10.51
N LYS A 323 -9.75 -0.86 -10.31
CA LYS A 323 -8.99 -1.28 -9.12
C LYS A 323 -8.25 -0.08 -8.50
N ASN A 324 -8.07 -0.07 -7.18
CA ASN A 324 -7.35 0.99 -6.48
C ASN A 324 -5.88 0.65 -6.46
N PRO A 325 -5.00 1.43 -7.10
CA PRO A 325 -3.58 1.24 -6.90
C PRO A 325 -3.06 2.13 -5.78
N ARG A 326 -3.91 2.84 -5.03
CA ARG A 326 -3.47 3.37 -3.73
C ARG A 326 -3.38 2.21 -2.76
N ILE A 327 -2.26 1.51 -2.91
CA ILE A 327 -1.50 0.97 -1.79
C ILE A 327 -1.59 2.03 -0.68
N PRO A 328 -1.72 1.67 0.61
CA PRO A 328 -1.16 2.51 1.65
C PRO A 328 0.31 2.74 1.27
N CYS A 329 0.57 3.79 0.49
CA CYS A 329 1.89 4.10 -0.01
C CYS A 329 2.66 4.53 1.23
N PRO A 330 3.61 3.74 1.72
CA PRO A 330 4.42 4.18 2.83
C PRO A 330 5.40 5.28 2.36
N TRP A 331 5.43 5.59 1.04
CA TRP A 331 6.55 6.25 0.37
C TRP A 331 6.22 7.60 -0.29
N SER A 332 5.01 8.14 -0.15
CA SER A 332 4.73 9.53 -0.55
C SER A 332 4.42 10.37 0.69
N ALA A 333 5.48 10.93 1.27
CA ALA A 333 5.46 11.80 2.45
C ALA A 333 4.89 13.21 2.15
N ASP A 334 3.70 13.26 1.55
CA ASP A 334 2.88 14.49 1.49
C ASP A 334 1.52 14.30 2.22
N TRP A 335 1.64 14.07 3.52
CA TRP A 335 0.75 14.43 4.64
C TRP A 335 -0.79 14.39 4.46
N LYS A 336 -1.37 13.34 3.87
CA LYS A 336 -2.80 13.03 4.00
C LYS A 336 -3.06 11.52 4.04
N ARG A 337 -3.63 11.00 5.14
CA ARG A 337 -4.18 9.64 5.14
C ARG A 337 -5.49 9.66 4.31
N GLN A 338 -5.70 8.69 3.43
CA GLN A 338 -6.99 8.51 2.77
C GLN A 338 -7.36 7.05 2.92
N TYR A 339 -8.28 6.76 3.83
CA TYR A 339 -8.79 5.40 4.04
C TYR A 339 -9.89 5.12 3.02
N PHE A 340 -9.75 4.05 2.24
CA PHE A 340 -10.70 3.73 1.20
C PHE A 340 -11.99 3.15 1.76
N GLY A 341 -13.03 3.29 0.94
CA GLY A 341 -14.40 3.17 1.34
C GLY A 341 -14.86 1.83 1.90
N PHE A 342 -16.09 1.88 2.40
CA PHE A 342 -16.86 0.80 2.97
C PHE A 342 -17.23 -0.28 1.92
N SER A 343 -16.31 -1.20 1.58
CA SER A 343 -16.68 -2.36 0.75
C SER A 343 -16.00 -3.68 1.17
N LYS A 344 -16.75 -4.78 0.98
CA LYS A 344 -16.48 -6.15 1.47
C LYS A 344 -15.38 -6.89 0.69
N LYS A 345 -15.04 -6.41 -0.49
CA LYS A 345 -14.00 -6.87 -1.42
C LYS A 345 -13.51 -5.62 -2.14
N ARG A 346 -12.28 -5.55 -2.67
CA ARG A 346 -11.74 -4.41 -3.46
C ARG A 346 -12.52 -4.10 -4.77
N ARG A 347 -13.84 -4.13 -4.74
CA ARG A 347 -14.80 -3.83 -5.79
C ARG A 347 -15.28 -2.40 -5.55
N PHE A 348 -15.19 -1.61 -6.61
CA PHE A 348 -15.46 -0.18 -6.67
C PHE A 348 -16.93 0.23 -6.79
N SER A 349 -17.83 -0.74 -6.94
CA SER A 349 -19.21 -0.54 -7.36
C SER A 349 -20.04 0.01 -6.22
N ASP A 350 -19.65 -0.32 -4.99
CA ASP A 350 -20.48 -0.21 -3.81
C ASP A 350 -19.65 0.33 -2.65
N GLY A 351 -20.17 1.34 -1.95
CA GLY A 351 -19.63 1.85 -0.70
C GLY A 351 -19.70 3.37 -0.60
N LEU A 352 -19.00 3.93 0.39
CA LEU A 352 -18.76 5.38 0.49
C LEU A 352 -17.26 5.58 0.62
N GLY A 353 -16.70 6.49 -0.17
CA GLY A 353 -15.31 6.91 -0.01
C GLY A 353 -15.15 7.68 1.29
N VAL A 354 -14.05 7.43 2.00
CA VAL A 354 -13.69 8.18 3.21
C VAL A 354 -12.36 8.88 2.97
N THR A 355 -12.18 10.06 3.54
CA THR A 355 -10.89 10.73 3.61
C THR A 355 -10.69 11.20 5.04
N PHE A 356 -9.50 10.99 5.57
CA PHE A 356 -9.17 11.29 6.95
C PHE A 356 -7.88 12.09 6.98
N ALA A 357 -7.94 13.39 7.25
CA ALA A 357 -6.74 14.21 7.27
C ALA A 357 -6.35 14.52 8.71
N GLU A 358 -5.21 13.98 9.16
CA GLU A 358 -4.48 14.50 10.31
C GLU A 358 -3.39 15.43 9.78
N ASP A 359 -3.54 16.73 10.07
CA ASP A 359 -2.66 17.77 9.57
C ASP A 359 -1.67 18.21 10.65
N LYS A 360 -0.43 18.46 10.22
CA LYS A 360 0.62 19.00 11.10
C LYS A 360 0.27 20.40 11.61
N PRO A 361 0.94 20.87 12.68
CA PRO A 361 0.74 22.22 13.17
C PRO A 361 1.00 23.28 12.10
N GLY A 362 0.15 24.30 12.04
CA GLY A 362 0.23 25.42 11.10
C GLY A 362 0.05 25.07 9.61
N TYR A 363 -0.33 23.83 9.28
CA TYR A 363 -0.52 23.40 7.89
C TYR A 363 -1.70 24.12 7.23
N VAL A 364 -1.54 24.48 5.95
CA VAL A 364 -2.54 25.08 5.08
C VAL A 364 -2.61 24.30 3.78
N GLN A 365 -3.78 23.77 3.47
CA GLN A 365 -4.05 23.10 2.22
C GLN A 365 -4.12 24.11 1.06
N LYS A 366 -3.68 23.69 -0.14
CA LYS A 366 -3.91 24.49 -1.35
C LYS A 366 -5.40 24.67 -1.62
N MET A 367 -5.79 25.85 -2.12
CA MET A 367 -7.16 26.10 -2.55
C MET A 367 -7.55 25.10 -3.65
N HIS A 368 -8.70 24.46 -3.51
CA HIS A 368 -9.22 23.49 -4.48
C HIS A 368 -10.74 23.47 -4.42
N SER A 369 -11.40 23.00 -5.49
CA SER A 369 -12.83 22.74 -5.53
C SER A 369 -13.10 21.26 -5.75
N HIS A 370 -14.33 20.87 -5.43
CA HIS A 370 -14.87 19.56 -5.74
C HIS A 370 -16.01 19.69 -6.76
N PRO A 371 -16.19 18.69 -7.63
CA PRO A 371 -17.26 18.67 -8.63
C PRO A 371 -18.64 18.41 -8.00
N SER A 372 -18.68 17.93 -6.76
CA SER A 372 -19.90 17.75 -5.96
C SER A 372 -19.78 18.47 -4.61
N VAL A 373 -20.89 18.51 -3.87
CA VAL A 373 -20.93 19.09 -2.53
C VAL A 373 -20.04 18.28 -1.59
N GLU A 374 -19.04 18.93 -0.99
CA GLU A 374 -18.17 18.31 -0.01
C GLU A 374 -18.69 18.52 1.42
N ARG A 375 -18.55 17.48 2.26
CA ARG A 375 -18.91 17.55 3.68
C ARG A 375 -17.79 17.02 4.56
N THR A 376 -17.30 17.89 5.43
CA THR A 376 -16.14 17.61 6.27
C THR A 376 -16.53 17.75 7.73
N ALA A 377 -16.42 16.67 8.50
CA ALA A 377 -16.50 16.68 9.96
C ALA A 377 -15.16 17.03 10.58
N TYR A 378 -15.21 17.74 11.69
CA TYR A 378 -14.04 18.17 12.42
C TYR A 378 -13.92 17.36 13.71
N LEU A 379 -12.80 16.66 13.89
CA LEU A 379 -12.53 15.86 15.09
C LEU A 379 -11.52 16.56 16.01
N SER A 380 -11.32 17.87 15.81
CA SER A 380 -10.50 18.73 16.65
C SER A 380 -10.95 20.19 16.56
N ASP A 381 -10.85 20.95 17.65
CA ASP A 381 -11.14 22.41 17.69
C ASP A 381 -10.01 23.28 17.08
N ASN A 382 -8.96 22.63 16.59
CA ASN A 382 -7.76 23.26 16.05
C ASN A 382 -7.74 23.28 14.51
N LYS A 383 -8.90 23.03 13.90
CA LYS A 383 -9.07 23.07 12.45
C LYS A 383 -9.89 24.29 12.05
N ALA A 384 -9.57 24.86 10.90
CA ALA A 384 -10.35 25.87 10.25
C ALA A 384 -10.49 25.59 8.76
N VAL A 385 -11.44 26.29 8.15
CA VAL A 385 -11.67 26.26 6.71
C VAL A 385 -11.85 27.68 6.18
N TYR A 386 -11.27 27.91 5.01
CA TYR A 386 -11.41 29.15 4.25
C TYR A 386 -12.05 28.86 2.90
N PHE A 387 -13.09 29.60 2.54
CA PHE A 387 -13.83 29.47 1.28
C PHE A 387 -13.69 30.71 0.42
N SER A 388 -13.68 30.59 -0.90
CA SER A 388 -13.81 31.74 -1.81
C SER A 388 -14.36 31.34 -3.17
N LYS A 389 -15.15 32.24 -3.76
CA LYS A 389 -15.48 32.25 -5.19
C LYS A 389 -14.67 33.29 -5.98
N ASP A 390 -14.03 34.22 -5.29
CA ASP A 390 -13.24 35.29 -5.90
C ASP A 390 -11.88 34.76 -6.35
N HIS A 391 -11.66 34.77 -7.67
CA HIS A 391 -10.43 34.30 -8.30
C HIS A 391 -9.19 35.07 -7.81
N SER A 392 -9.31 36.37 -7.55
CA SER A 392 -8.18 37.18 -7.08
C SER A 392 -7.73 36.75 -5.67
N VAL A 393 -8.67 36.36 -4.81
CA VAL A 393 -8.39 35.81 -3.47
C VAL A 393 -7.75 34.42 -3.58
N ILE A 394 -8.25 33.58 -4.49
CA ILE A 394 -7.72 32.23 -4.74
C ILE A 394 -6.27 32.29 -5.24
N GLU A 395 -5.99 33.13 -6.23
CA GLU A 395 -4.66 33.36 -6.78
C GLU A 395 -3.72 33.92 -5.70
N ARG A 396 -4.20 34.87 -4.89
CA ARG A 396 -3.41 35.45 -3.81
C ARG A 396 -3.01 34.41 -2.77
N VAL A 397 -3.93 33.57 -2.30
CA VAL A 397 -3.62 32.49 -1.36
C VAL A 397 -2.60 31.52 -1.96
N SER A 398 -2.81 31.11 -3.22
CA SER A 398 -1.91 30.20 -3.92
C SER A 398 -0.52 30.79 -4.12
N SER A 399 -0.44 32.08 -4.41
CA SER A 399 0.81 32.83 -4.53
C SER A 399 1.53 32.93 -3.19
N ILE A 400 0.84 33.27 -2.09
CA ILE A 400 1.42 33.33 -0.75
C ILE A 400 1.99 31.96 -0.33
N LEU A 401 1.22 30.87 -0.53
CA LEU A 401 1.70 29.52 -0.24
C LEU A 401 2.98 29.17 -1.01
N THR A 402 3.07 29.60 -2.27
CA THR A 402 4.23 29.31 -3.14
C THR A 402 5.44 30.18 -2.82
N SER A 403 5.24 31.45 -2.43
CA SER A 403 6.31 32.44 -2.29
C SER A 403 6.74 32.74 -0.85
N HIS A 404 5.84 32.59 0.12
CA HIS A 404 6.07 32.97 1.53
C HIS A 404 5.77 31.83 2.52
N GLY A 405 5.27 30.70 2.05
CA GLY A 405 5.08 29.48 2.84
C GLY A 405 3.80 29.43 3.69
N GLN A 406 3.74 28.41 4.55
CA GLN A 406 2.56 28.01 5.32
C GLN A 406 2.11 29.08 6.32
N GLU A 407 3.03 29.64 7.09
CA GLU A 407 2.75 30.62 8.15
C GLU A 407 2.12 31.91 7.60
N ALA A 408 2.66 32.41 6.48
CA ALA A 408 2.16 33.61 5.83
C ALA A 408 0.74 33.40 5.27
N ALA A 409 0.48 32.23 4.68
CA ALA A 409 -0.84 31.86 4.18
C ALA A 409 -1.87 31.74 5.31
N ARG A 410 -1.49 31.04 6.40
CA ARG A 410 -2.31 30.91 7.61
C ARG A 410 -2.65 32.28 8.20
N SER A 411 -1.64 33.14 8.36
CA SER A 411 -1.80 34.49 8.90
C SER A 411 -2.69 35.34 8.01
N TYR A 412 -2.57 35.20 6.68
CA TYR A 412 -3.45 35.89 5.73
C TYR A 412 -4.91 35.46 5.92
N MET A 413 -5.18 34.16 5.94
CA MET A 413 -6.54 33.62 6.10
C MET A 413 -7.18 34.02 7.43
N LEU A 414 -6.42 33.94 8.53
CA LEU A 414 -6.89 34.37 9.86
C LEU A 414 -7.19 35.87 9.93
N LYS A 415 -6.45 36.70 9.18
CA LYS A 415 -6.63 38.17 9.14
C LYS A 415 -7.82 38.64 8.30
N GLN A 416 -8.34 37.81 7.38
CA GLN A 416 -9.50 38.20 6.57
C GLN A 416 -10.80 38.31 7.40
N GLY A 417 -10.80 37.84 8.66
CA GLY A 417 -11.92 37.98 9.60
C GLY A 417 -13.04 36.95 9.37
N GLU A 418 -13.92 36.79 10.37
CA GLU A 418 -15.17 36.04 10.21
C GLU A 418 -16.11 36.76 9.22
N TRP A 419 -16.87 35.99 8.45
CA TRP A 419 -17.72 36.40 7.32
C TRP A 419 -18.30 37.83 7.40
N ASN A 420 -18.07 38.62 6.34
CA ASN A 420 -18.77 39.89 6.12
C ASN A 420 -19.75 39.75 4.94
N ALA A 421 -21.04 39.70 5.26
CA ALA A 421 -22.14 39.61 4.30
C ALA A 421 -22.11 40.70 3.20
N ASN A 422 -21.44 41.83 3.46
CA ASN A 422 -21.41 42.98 2.57
C ASN A 422 -20.25 42.98 1.57
N THR A 423 -19.19 42.18 1.78
CA THR A 423 -17.99 42.24 0.92
C THR A 423 -17.87 41.09 -0.06
N ASN A 424 -18.60 39.98 0.13
CA ASN A 424 -18.60 38.81 -0.77
C ASN A 424 -17.19 38.21 -1.06
N THR A 425 -16.18 38.59 -0.27
CA THR A 425 -14.76 38.22 -0.42
C THR A 425 -14.33 37.29 0.70
N GLY A 426 -14.15 36.00 0.41
CA GLY A 426 -13.62 35.03 1.37
C GLY A 426 -14.55 34.72 2.55
N MET A 427 -14.55 33.48 3.03
CA MET A 427 -15.25 33.12 4.27
C MET A 427 -14.38 32.20 5.12
N TYR A 428 -14.01 32.68 6.31
CA TYR A 428 -13.32 31.89 7.32
C TYR A 428 -14.32 31.32 8.33
N ILE A 429 -14.23 30.01 8.59
CA ILE A 429 -15.01 29.34 9.63
C ILE A 429 -14.06 28.56 10.54
N ARG A 430 -14.29 28.69 11.86
CA ARG A 430 -13.65 27.87 12.90
C ARG A 430 -14.66 26.87 13.48
N PRO A 431 -14.79 25.68 12.87
CA PRO A 431 -15.67 24.63 13.37
C PRO A 431 -15.20 24.09 14.71
N LYS A 432 -16.14 23.61 15.52
CA LYS A 432 -15.88 22.88 16.77
C LYS A 432 -15.80 21.37 16.52
N PHE A 433 -15.31 20.64 17.51
CA PHE A 433 -15.36 19.19 17.54
C PHE A 433 -16.78 18.69 17.27
N GLY A 434 -16.90 17.80 16.31
CA GLY A 434 -18.15 17.20 15.86
C GLY A 434 -18.97 18.06 14.91
N ASP A 435 -18.57 19.30 14.59
CA ASP A 435 -19.23 20.09 13.55
C ASP A 435 -18.95 19.52 12.16
N VAL A 436 -19.85 19.78 11.21
CA VAL A 436 -19.70 19.44 9.79
C VAL A 436 -19.87 20.71 8.95
N THR A 437 -18.88 21.00 8.11
CA THR A 437 -19.03 22.05 7.09
C THR A 437 -19.49 21.45 5.77
N VAL A 438 -20.38 22.15 5.09
CA VAL A 438 -20.89 21.80 3.76
C VAL A 438 -20.37 22.82 2.75
N VAL A 439 -19.70 22.35 1.71
CA VAL A 439 -19.05 23.18 0.68
C VAL A 439 -19.71 22.91 -0.67
N PRO A 440 -20.39 23.89 -1.28
CA PRO A 440 -20.96 23.72 -2.62
C PRO A 440 -19.87 23.55 -3.70
N ALA A 441 -20.21 22.86 -4.79
CA ALA A 441 -19.26 22.52 -5.87
C ALA A 441 -18.62 23.74 -6.55
N ASP A 442 -19.29 24.89 -6.52
CA ASP A 442 -18.84 26.13 -7.15
C ASP A 442 -17.96 27.02 -6.23
N TYR A 443 -17.63 26.55 -5.03
CA TYR A 443 -16.66 27.21 -4.14
C TYR A 443 -15.30 26.49 -4.16
N MET A 444 -14.22 27.28 -4.16
CA MET A 444 -12.91 26.77 -3.76
C MET A 444 -12.72 26.92 -2.26
N HIS A 445 -12.03 25.97 -1.66
CA HIS A 445 -11.77 25.99 -0.22
C HIS A 445 -10.36 25.48 0.13
N SER A 446 -9.93 25.83 1.34
CA SER A 446 -8.68 25.40 1.96
C SER A 446 -8.95 25.07 3.43
N LEU A 447 -8.58 23.85 3.81
CA LEU A 447 -8.55 23.41 5.21
C LEU A 447 -7.17 23.74 5.80
N PHE A 448 -7.13 24.21 7.06
CA PHE A 448 -5.87 24.53 7.71
C PHE A 448 -5.90 24.34 9.23
N THR A 449 -4.73 24.11 9.80
CA THR A 449 -4.49 24.02 11.24
C THR A 449 -4.26 25.42 11.81
N ILE A 450 -5.01 25.78 12.85
CA ILE A 450 -4.98 27.14 13.41
C ILE A 450 -3.68 27.35 14.21
N ASP A 451 -3.34 26.42 15.10
CA ASP A 451 -2.18 26.47 16.00
C ASP A 451 -0.90 25.97 15.31
N ASP A 452 0.27 26.54 15.62
CA ASP A 452 1.58 26.12 15.09
C ASP A 452 2.30 25.09 15.96
N LYS A 453 1.69 24.70 17.08
CA LYS A 453 2.19 23.67 17.99
C LYS A 453 1.30 22.44 18.01
N ARG A 454 -0.01 22.61 17.86
CA ARG A 454 -0.98 21.52 17.95
C ARG A 454 -1.38 21.01 16.58
N ARG A 455 -1.59 19.70 16.47
CA ARG A 455 -2.12 19.04 15.27
C ARG A 455 -3.63 19.26 15.14
N SER A 456 -4.18 18.96 13.98
CA SER A 456 -5.62 18.98 13.75
C SER A 456 -6.07 17.77 12.95
N VAL A 457 -7.34 17.43 13.08
CA VAL A 457 -7.95 16.25 12.45
C VAL A 457 -9.30 16.59 11.86
N ASP A 458 -9.52 16.12 10.64
CA ASP A 458 -10.81 16.16 9.96
C ASP A 458 -11.11 14.86 9.20
N PHE A 459 -12.38 14.72 8.83
CA PHE A 459 -12.94 13.55 8.19
C PHE A 459 -13.96 13.96 7.12
N THR A 460 -13.80 13.48 5.90
CA THR A 460 -14.68 13.77 4.77
C THR A 460 -15.27 12.49 4.20
N LEU A 461 -16.60 12.42 4.07
CA LEU A 461 -17.28 11.37 3.30
C LEU A 461 -17.43 11.82 1.84
N LYS A 462 -17.20 10.89 0.93
CA LYS A 462 -17.15 11.08 -0.52
C LYS A 462 -18.00 10.01 -1.19
N ASP A 463 -18.64 10.32 -2.31
CA ASP A 463 -19.24 9.28 -3.16
C ASP A 463 -18.12 8.30 -3.59
N PRO A 464 -18.38 6.99 -3.66
CA PRO A 464 -17.36 5.97 -3.92
C PRO A 464 -16.54 6.23 -5.20
N VAL A 465 -17.13 6.90 -6.20
CA VAL A 465 -16.50 7.23 -7.49
C VAL A 465 -15.68 8.53 -7.47
N THR A 466 -16.03 9.52 -6.63
CA THR A 466 -15.36 10.84 -6.58
C THR A 466 -13.89 10.81 -6.18
N GLN A 467 -13.41 9.69 -5.65
CA GLN A 467 -11.99 9.51 -5.31
C GLN A 467 -11.11 9.11 -6.51
N ILE A 468 -11.71 8.59 -7.58
CA ILE A 468 -11.00 8.12 -8.80
C ILE A 468 -11.41 8.91 -10.03
N ILE A 469 -12.71 9.16 -10.19
CA ILE A 469 -13.26 9.91 -11.30
C ILE A 469 -13.85 11.17 -10.70
N LYS A 470 -13.23 12.31 -11.00
CA LYS A 470 -13.68 13.60 -10.47
C LYS A 470 -15.05 13.94 -11.07
N ASP A 471 -15.27 13.65 -12.35
CA ASP A 471 -16.52 14.02 -13.03
C ASP A 471 -17.49 12.81 -13.09
N PHE A 472 -18.67 12.91 -12.45
CA PHE A 472 -19.73 11.90 -12.48
C PHE A 472 -21.11 12.57 -12.58
N SER A 473 -22.12 11.88 -13.14
CA SER A 473 -23.50 12.40 -13.16
C SER A 473 -24.32 11.79 -12.02
N PRO A 474 -24.69 12.56 -10.98
CA PRO A 474 -25.69 12.12 -10.02
C PRO A 474 -27.06 12.11 -10.70
N ARG A 475 -27.78 10.98 -10.66
CA ARG A 475 -29.14 10.88 -11.23
C ARG A 475 -30.18 11.70 -10.44
N ASP A 476 -29.83 12.15 -9.24
CA ASP A 476 -30.70 12.92 -8.36
C ASP A 476 -29.97 14.22 -7.96
N GLU A 477 -30.44 15.35 -8.49
CA GLU A 477 -29.89 16.69 -8.21
C GLU A 477 -30.20 17.19 -6.80
N SER A 478 -30.91 16.41 -5.96
CA SER A 478 -31.22 16.77 -4.57
C SER A 478 -29.98 16.94 -3.66
N GLN A 479 -28.75 16.79 -4.18
CA GLN A 479 -27.54 17.29 -3.53
C GLN A 479 -27.50 18.83 -3.40
N THR A 480 -28.38 19.56 -4.09
CA THR A 480 -28.50 21.03 -4.14
C THR A 480 -29.19 21.68 -2.93
N GLU A 481 -29.21 21.07 -1.74
CA GLU A 481 -29.84 21.71 -0.56
C GLU A 481 -29.13 23.01 -0.11
N VAL A 482 -27.92 23.34 -0.62
CA VAL A 482 -27.14 24.48 -0.10
C VAL A 482 -26.45 25.29 -1.20
N SER A 483 -26.79 26.58 -1.30
CA SER A 483 -26.22 27.53 -2.28
C SER A 483 -24.96 28.28 -1.78
N HIS A 484 -24.65 28.18 -0.49
CA HIS A 484 -23.52 28.84 0.16
C HIS A 484 -22.87 27.90 1.17
N PRO A 485 -21.56 28.05 1.49
CA PRO A 485 -20.96 27.18 2.47
C PRO A 485 -21.57 27.42 3.84
N SER A 486 -21.76 26.35 4.60
CA SER A 486 -22.54 26.36 5.83
C SER A 486 -22.01 25.33 6.83
N ILE A 487 -22.51 25.38 8.07
CA ILE A 487 -22.12 24.47 9.15
C ILE A 487 -23.37 23.83 9.74
N ASN A 488 -23.33 22.52 10.00
CA ASN A 488 -24.37 21.74 10.68
C ASN A 488 -25.78 21.91 10.07
N VAL A 489 -25.89 21.71 8.76
CA VAL A 489 -27.15 21.91 8.02
C VAL A 489 -28.16 20.80 8.34
N ASN A 490 -29.37 21.19 8.77
CA ASN A 490 -30.49 20.28 9.03
C ASN A 490 -30.17 19.17 10.07
N ASP A 491 -29.34 19.48 11.06
CA ASP A 491 -28.99 18.55 12.13
C ASP A 491 -30.02 18.53 13.27
N ASP A 492 -30.20 17.35 13.86
CA ASP A 492 -30.92 17.16 15.11
C ASP A 492 -30.23 17.92 16.28
N PRO A 493 -30.90 18.19 17.41
CA PRO A 493 -30.26 18.70 18.62
C PRO A 493 -29.09 17.79 19.07
N GLN A 494 -27.97 18.42 19.47
CA GLN A 494 -26.74 17.72 19.83
C GLN A 494 -26.27 18.03 21.27
N PRO A 495 -25.58 17.09 21.94
CA PRO A 495 -25.41 15.68 21.54
C PRO A 495 -26.76 14.94 21.61
N CYS A 496 -26.95 13.91 20.79
CA CYS A 496 -28.18 13.11 20.82
C CYS A 496 -28.19 12.06 21.95
N TYR A 497 -27.03 11.82 22.57
CA TYR A 497 -26.87 10.97 23.75
C TYR A 497 -25.65 11.43 24.56
N GLU A 498 -25.79 11.52 25.89
CA GLU A 498 -24.70 11.84 26.82
C GLU A 498 -24.96 11.21 28.19
N ARG A 499 -24.40 10.03 28.45
CA ARG A 499 -24.52 9.28 29.72
C ARG A 499 -23.34 8.34 29.90
N GLU A 500 -22.95 8.07 31.15
CA GLU A 500 -21.97 7.01 31.52
C GLU A 500 -20.62 7.09 30.78
N GLY A 501 -20.13 8.30 30.55
CA GLY A 501 -18.87 8.52 29.82
C GLY A 501 -18.99 8.29 28.30
N VAL A 502 -20.20 8.20 27.75
CA VAL A 502 -20.47 8.07 26.32
C VAL A 502 -21.20 9.32 25.81
N THR A 503 -20.65 9.96 24.79
CA THR A 503 -21.29 11.07 24.05
C THR A 503 -21.50 10.66 22.60
N ILE A 504 -22.69 10.91 22.03
CA ILE A 504 -22.96 10.66 20.60
C ILE A 504 -23.38 11.98 19.95
N ILE A 505 -22.63 12.40 18.93
CA ILE A 505 -22.93 13.53 18.07
C ILE A 505 -23.34 12.98 16.71
N ARG A 506 -24.60 13.17 16.33
CA ARG A 506 -25.20 12.62 15.11
C ARG A 506 -25.37 13.70 14.07
N ARG A 507 -24.64 13.61 12.95
CA ARG A 507 -24.65 14.62 11.89
C ARG A 507 -25.28 14.09 10.62
N ARG A 508 -26.18 14.86 10.00
CA ARG A 508 -26.76 14.56 8.69
C ARG A 508 -25.73 14.93 7.63
N TYR A 509 -25.18 13.91 6.97
CA TYR A 509 -24.29 14.09 5.84
C TYR A 509 -25.08 14.28 4.53
N GLY A 510 -26.39 14.10 4.53
CA GLY A 510 -27.21 14.33 3.34
C GLY A 510 -27.26 13.11 2.42
N ARG A 511 -27.64 13.33 1.16
CA ARG A 511 -28.00 12.25 0.23
C ARG A 511 -26.85 11.95 -0.73
N TYR A 512 -26.39 10.70 -0.74
CA TYR A 512 -25.30 10.21 -1.58
C TYR A 512 -25.77 9.07 -2.46
N ASN A 513 -25.24 8.97 -3.67
CA ASN A 513 -25.48 7.80 -4.51
C ASN A 513 -24.52 6.70 -4.07
N THR A 514 -25.07 5.57 -3.64
CA THR A 514 -24.28 4.53 -2.97
C THR A 514 -23.81 3.43 -3.91
N ARG A 515 -24.27 3.44 -5.18
CA ARG A 515 -23.93 2.41 -6.17
C ARG A 515 -23.59 2.96 -7.55
N LEU A 516 -22.62 2.31 -8.17
CA LEU A 516 -22.27 2.48 -9.57
C LEU A 516 -23.13 1.57 -10.43
N ALA A 517 -23.76 2.12 -11.46
CA ALA A 517 -24.56 1.35 -12.38
C ALA A 517 -23.67 0.46 -13.27
N VAL A 518 -23.95 -0.85 -13.28
CA VAL A 518 -23.23 -1.85 -14.08
C VAL A 518 -24.21 -2.68 -14.89
N ASP A 519 -23.87 -3.05 -16.12
CA ASP A 519 -24.62 -4.03 -16.89
C ASP A 519 -24.53 -5.40 -16.17
N PRO A 520 -25.64 -6.01 -15.76
CA PRO A 520 -25.61 -7.26 -15.01
C PRO A 520 -25.18 -8.48 -15.85
N GLU A 521 -25.31 -8.42 -17.17
CA GLU A 521 -24.91 -9.52 -18.07
C GLU A 521 -23.42 -9.45 -18.40
N THR A 522 -22.91 -8.25 -18.74
CA THR A 522 -21.51 -8.07 -19.14
C THR A 522 -20.59 -7.70 -17.98
N GLY A 523 -21.15 -7.15 -16.90
CA GLY A 523 -20.41 -6.55 -15.80
C GLY A 523 -19.77 -5.21 -16.18
N ASP A 524 -20.22 -4.52 -17.24
CA ASP A 524 -19.65 -3.24 -17.68
C ASP A 524 -20.24 -2.06 -16.89
N MET A 525 -19.42 -1.09 -16.52
CA MET A 525 -19.90 0.18 -15.98
C MET A 525 -20.73 0.92 -17.04
N LEU A 526 -21.88 1.44 -16.62
CA LEU A 526 -22.75 2.27 -17.45
C LEU A 526 -22.30 3.74 -17.40
N ILE A 527 -22.13 4.33 -18.57
CA ILE A 527 -21.69 5.71 -18.78
C ILE A 527 -22.86 6.53 -19.35
N GLY A 528 -23.14 7.68 -18.75
CA GLY A 528 -24.05 8.71 -19.25
C GLY A 528 -23.28 9.97 -19.69
N PHE A 529 -23.99 11.05 -20.01
CA PHE A 529 -23.37 12.34 -20.36
C PHE A 529 -23.75 13.41 -19.35
N ASP A 530 -22.77 14.21 -18.91
CA ASP A 530 -23.04 15.40 -18.09
C ASP A 530 -23.67 16.55 -18.92
N ALA A 531 -24.00 17.67 -18.25
CA ALA A 531 -24.57 18.85 -18.89
C ALA A 531 -23.66 19.49 -19.98
N ASN A 532 -22.37 19.16 -19.98
CA ASN A 532 -21.39 19.61 -20.97
C ASN A 532 -21.14 18.56 -22.07
N GLY A 533 -21.92 17.47 -22.09
CA GLY A 533 -21.75 16.37 -23.04
C GLY A 533 -20.52 15.50 -22.79
N ARG A 534 -19.94 15.53 -21.58
CA ARG A 534 -18.80 14.68 -21.21
C ARG A 534 -19.29 13.32 -20.72
N PRO A 535 -18.66 12.21 -21.14
CA PRO A 535 -19.00 10.89 -20.65
C PRO A 535 -18.64 10.76 -19.17
N VAL A 536 -19.60 10.34 -18.36
CA VAL A 536 -19.48 10.25 -16.91
C VAL A 536 -20.15 8.97 -16.37
N PRO A 537 -19.57 8.28 -15.37
CA PRO A 537 -20.20 7.13 -14.73
C PRO A 537 -21.58 7.45 -14.19
N VAL A 538 -22.54 6.55 -14.40
CA VAL A 538 -23.88 6.68 -13.82
C VAL A 538 -23.87 6.09 -12.42
N MET A 539 -24.13 6.95 -11.44
CA MET A 539 -24.39 6.53 -10.07
C MET A 539 -25.91 6.46 -9.86
N TYR A 540 -26.35 5.47 -9.09
CA TYR A 540 -27.75 5.31 -8.72
C TYR A 540 -27.87 5.00 -7.23
N GLU A 541 -29.10 4.78 -6.80
CA GLU A 541 -29.37 4.28 -5.46
C GLU A 541 -29.04 5.29 -4.35
N PRO A 542 -29.72 6.45 -4.35
CA PRO A 542 -29.46 7.52 -3.40
C PRO A 542 -29.93 7.13 -1.99
N ALA A 543 -29.05 7.24 -1.01
CA ALA A 543 -29.35 7.00 0.40
C ALA A 543 -29.01 8.22 1.25
N THR A 544 -29.76 8.42 2.34
CA THR A 544 -29.48 9.48 3.31
C THR A 544 -28.45 8.98 4.31
N LEU A 545 -27.31 9.65 4.40
CA LEU A 545 -26.24 9.30 5.32
C LEU A 545 -26.29 10.13 6.60
N TYR A 546 -26.11 9.44 7.71
CA TYR A 546 -25.81 10.03 9.01
C TYR A 546 -24.45 9.52 9.48
N ASN A 547 -23.63 10.42 10.00
CA ASN A 547 -22.40 10.07 10.68
C ASN A 547 -22.59 10.25 12.19
N ASN A 548 -22.43 9.16 12.94
CA ASN A 548 -22.50 9.19 14.39
C ASN A 548 -21.07 9.20 14.94
N ILE A 549 -20.67 10.34 15.50
CA ILE A 549 -19.40 10.53 16.19
C ILE A 549 -19.63 10.14 17.65
N VAL A 550 -19.15 8.97 18.03
CA VAL A 550 -19.26 8.43 19.39
C VAL A 550 -17.96 8.71 20.13
N VAL A 551 -18.02 9.42 21.24
CA VAL A 551 -16.89 9.66 22.15
C VAL A 551 -17.06 8.80 23.38
N LEU A 552 -16.06 8.01 23.71
CA LEU A 552 -16.00 7.15 24.89
C LEU A 552 -14.89 7.63 25.83
N GLU A 553 -15.23 7.98 27.05
CA GLU A 553 -14.27 8.19 28.13
C GLU A 553 -13.58 6.86 28.51
N HIS A 554 -12.44 6.94 29.18
CA HIS A 554 -11.71 5.74 29.58
C HIS A 554 -12.57 4.83 30.47
N GLY A 555 -12.64 3.55 30.11
CA GLY A 555 -13.46 2.55 30.79
C GLY A 555 -14.93 2.51 30.36
N ALA A 556 -15.43 3.52 29.64
CA ALA A 556 -16.81 3.56 29.15
C ALA A 556 -17.07 2.49 28.08
N VAL A 557 -18.32 2.05 28.00
CA VAL A 557 -18.79 1.04 27.05
C VAL A 557 -19.98 1.62 26.28
N THR A 558 -20.01 1.47 24.96
CA THR A 558 -21.19 1.86 24.18
C THR A 558 -22.44 1.12 24.65
N PRO A 559 -23.58 1.79 24.81
CA PRO A 559 -24.84 1.17 25.22
C PRO A 559 -25.35 0.20 24.13
N PRO A 560 -25.37 -1.13 24.36
CA PRO A 560 -25.67 -2.12 23.32
C PRO A 560 -27.14 -2.15 22.89
N ASP A 561 -28.00 -1.38 23.55
CA ASP A 561 -29.43 -1.25 23.30
C ASP A 561 -29.79 -0.07 22.39
N LEU A 562 -28.87 0.87 22.14
CA LEU A 562 -29.15 1.95 21.19
C LEU A 562 -29.21 1.42 19.74
N PRO A 563 -30.17 1.89 18.91
CA PRO A 563 -30.34 1.42 17.54
C PRO A 563 -29.08 1.53 16.67
N ILE A 564 -28.24 2.56 16.86
CA ILE A 564 -27.02 2.74 16.06
C ILE A 564 -25.96 1.63 16.28
N PHE A 565 -26.08 0.86 17.37
CA PHE A 565 -25.20 -0.28 17.69
C PHE A 565 -25.86 -1.63 17.38
N GLN A 566 -27.10 -1.62 16.87
CA GLN A 566 -27.70 -2.81 16.27
C GLN A 566 -27.06 -3.03 14.91
N PHE A 567 -26.76 -4.30 14.63
CA PHE A 567 -26.13 -4.64 13.37
C PHE A 567 -27.17 -4.62 12.26
N GLU A 568 -27.07 -3.63 11.38
CA GLU A 568 -27.91 -3.53 10.20
C GLU A 568 -27.02 -3.35 8.98
N PRO A 569 -27.05 -4.27 8.00
CA PRO A 569 -26.13 -4.22 6.88
C PRO A 569 -26.39 -2.99 6.00
N MET A 570 -25.31 -2.36 5.52
CA MET A 570 -25.35 -1.20 4.63
C MET A 570 -26.12 -1.52 3.34
N TYR A 571 -25.92 -2.74 2.81
CA TYR A 571 -26.65 -3.29 1.67
C TYR A 571 -27.32 -4.60 2.09
N PRO A 572 -28.66 -4.73 1.95
CA PRO A 572 -29.41 -5.92 2.36
C PRO A 572 -28.85 -7.25 1.83
N GLU A 573 -28.31 -7.26 0.61
CA GLU A 573 -27.69 -8.40 -0.06
C GLU A 573 -26.27 -8.70 0.45
N ASP A 574 -25.49 -7.70 0.86
CA ASP A 574 -24.08 -7.89 1.20
C ASP A 574 -23.84 -8.23 2.66
N LYS A 575 -24.85 -8.09 3.52
CA LYS A 575 -24.81 -8.47 4.94
C LYS A 575 -23.67 -7.80 5.76
N ALA A 576 -22.98 -6.78 5.24
CA ALA A 576 -21.86 -6.10 5.90
C ALA A 576 -22.26 -4.73 6.49
N GLN A 577 -21.68 -4.35 7.64
CA GLN A 577 -21.76 -3.02 8.24
C GLN A 577 -20.37 -2.57 8.67
N PHE A 578 -20.04 -1.31 8.41
CA PHE A 578 -18.69 -0.80 8.61
C PHE A 578 -18.64 0.11 9.83
N ILE A 579 -17.64 -0.10 10.69
CA ILE A 579 -17.40 0.71 11.88
C ILE A 579 -15.97 1.21 11.84
N HIS A 580 -15.80 2.52 11.72
CA HIS A 580 -14.47 3.09 11.75
C HIS A 580 -14.14 3.46 13.20
N ILE A 581 -13.17 2.76 13.80
CA ILE A 581 -12.66 3.10 15.13
C ILE A 581 -11.54 4.10 14.94
N LEU A 582 -11.79 5.33 15.37
CA LEU A 582 -10.86 6.42 15.20
C LEU A 582 -10.19 6.75 16.53
N PRO A 583 -8.93 6.36 16.73
CA PRO A 583 -8.24 6.62 17.98
C PRO A 583 -7.85 8.09 18.15
N TYR A 584 -8.81 8.94 18.44
CA TYR A 584 -8.56 10.34 18.73
C TYR A 584 -9.08 10.68 20.11
N PRO A 585 -8.23 11.22 21.00
CA PRO A 585 -8.78 11.91 22.15
C PRO A 585 -9.56 13.12 21.62
N ARG A 586 -10.69 13.43 22.26
CA ARG A 586 -11.41 14.68 22.02
C ARG A 586 -10.49 15.91 22.10
N TRP A 587 -9.41 15.78 22.88
CA TRP A 587 -8.35 16.76 23.05
C TRP A 587 -7.00 16.15 22.67
N LEU A 588 -6.44 16.55 21.53
CA LEU A 588 -5.06 16.21 21.17
C LEU A 588 -4.10 16.90 22.17
N PRO A 589 -3.34 16.13 22.98
CA PRO A 589 -2.35 16.72 23.88
C PRO A 589 -1.25 17.41 23.07
N GLU A 590 -0.54 18.36 23.70
CA GLU A 590 0.60 19.02 23.04
C GLU A 590 1.72 18.02 22.73
N GLU A 591 1.84 16.97 23.56
CA GLU A 591 2.77 15.86 23.38
C GLU A 591 2.22 14.75 22.45
N TRP A 592 1.32 15.07 21.51
CA TRP A 592 0.84 14.10 20.50
C TRP A 592 1.75 14.08 19.27
N PHE A 593 2.15 12.88 18.86
CA PHE A 593 2.87 12.64 17.60
C PHE A 593 2.26 11.48 16.82
N LEU A 594 2.47 11.47 15.51
CA LEU A 594 1.77 10.58 14.59
C LEU A 594 2.41 9.19 14.60
N ASP A 595 1.61 8.13 14.71
CA ASP A 595 2.09 6.73 14.68
C ASP A 595 2.52 6.22 13.29
N PHE A 596 2.62 7.09 12.28
CA PHE A 596 3.22 6.75 10.97
C PHE A 596 4.68 7.11 10.84
N ASP A 597 5.22 7.61 11.92
CA ASP A 597 6.64 7.67 12.19
C ASP A 597 7.11 6.31 12.72
N ASP A 598 6.66 5.19 12.14
CA ASP A 598 7.40 3.96 12.39
C ASP A 598 8.73 4.10 11.67
N ILE A 599 9.80 3.68 12.34
CA ILE A 599 11.16 3.72 11.78
C ILE A 599 11.16 3.10 10.37
N GLU A 600 10.34 2.08 10.18
CA GLU A 600 10.17 1.36 8.93
C GLU A 600 9.55 2.20 7.80
N GLN A 601 8.65 3.15 8.09
CA GLN A 601 8.07 4.04 7.07
C GLN A 601 9.03 5.18 6.72
N GLU A 602 9.67 5.81 7.71
CA GLU A 602 10.64 6.88 7.46
C GLU A 602 11.87 6.40 6.67
N LEU A 603 12.37 5.19 6.97
CA LEU A 603 13.40 4.54 6.18
C LEU A 603 13.00 4.35 4.71
N ALA A 604 11.70 4.21 4.45
CA ALA A 604 11.19 3.81 3.17
C ALA A 604 10.66 4.99 2.33
N ALA A 605 10.08 6.02 2.95
CA ALA A 605 9.73 7.31 2.36
C ALA A 605 10.96 8.15 1.98
N HIS A 606 12.03 8.04 2.76
CA HIS A 606 13.29 8.73 2.50
C HIS A 606 14.41 7.78 2.10
N LYS A 607 14.06 6.69 1.39
CA LYS A 607 15.02 5.68 0.89
C LYS A 607 16.18 6.30 0.08
N ASP A 608 15.91 7.41 -0.60
CA ASP A 608 16.88 8.15 -1.42
C ASP A 608 17.60 9.27 -0.63
N ASN A 609 17.10 9.62 0.56
CA ASN A 609 17.68 10.63 1.46
C ASN A 609 17.85 10.08 2.89
N SER A 610 18.84 9.21 3.08
CA SER A 610 19.07 8.52 4.37
C SER A 610 19.41 9.44 5.53
N GLU A 611 19.92 10.64 5.26
CA GLU A 611 20.23 11.62 6.30
C GLU A 611 18.95 12.22 6.88
N LEU A 612 18.01 12.59 6.00
CA LEU A 612 16.66 13.02 6.39
C LEU A 612 15.91 11.90 7.12
N ALA A 613 15.97 10.66 6.61
CA ALA A 613 15.38 9.49 7.26
C ALA A 613 15.92 9.31 8.69
N ARG A 614 17.24 9.37 8.89
CA ARG A 614 17.86 9.23 10.22
C ARG A 614 17.52 10.38 11.14
N ALA A 615 17.42 11.61 10.63
CA ALA A 615 17.02 12.77 11.40
C ALA A 615 15.59 12.59 11.92
N HIS A 616 14.65 12.19 11.06
CA HIS A 616 13.28 11.91 11.44
C HIS A 616 13.20 10.74 12.42
N ILE A 617 13.85 9.60 12.14
CA ILE A 617 13.90 8.45 13.07
C ILE A 617 14.45 8.84 14.45
N GLY A 618 15.51 9.66 14.48
CA GLY A 618 16.08 10.18 15.72
C GLY A 618 15.10 11.07 16.49
N GLU A 619 14.35 11.92 15.78
CA GLU A 619 13.29 12.73 16.36
C GLU A 619 12.17 11.86 16.94
N ILE A 620 11.71 10.86 16.21
CA ILE A 620 10.66 9.93 16.62
C ILE A 620 11.04 9.18 17.88
N LEU A 621 12.23 8.57 17.88
CA LEU A 621 12.76 7.87 19.05
C LEU A 621 12.89 8.82 20.24
N MET A 622 13.38 10.04 20.02
CA MET A 622 13.44 11.06 21.05
C MET A 622 12.04 11.43 21.58
N LEU A 623 11.01 11.55 20.73
CA LEU A 623 9.64 11.85 21.16
C LEU A 623 9.05 10.68 21.98
N LYS A 624 9.26 9.44 21.53
CA LYS A 624 8.89 8.21 22.26
C LYS A 624 9.58 8.15 23.63
N ASP A 625 10.89 8.41 23.69
CA ASP A 625 11.67 8.45 24.93
C ASP A 625 11.23 9.57 25.87
N LYS A 626 10.80 10.71 25.33
CA LYS A 626 10.19 11.81 26.09
C LYS A 626 8.76 11.50 26.55
N GLY A 627 8.23 10.32 26.23
CA GLY A 627 6.92 9.87 26.65
C GLY A 627 5.76 10.55 25.93
N TRP A 628 5.99 11.05 24.71
CA TRP A 628 4.92 11.56 23.85
C TRP A 628 3.91 10.45 23.52
N ILE A 629 2.69 10.83 23.15
CA ILE A 629 1.55 9.95 22.95
C ILE A 629 1.34 9.75 21.44
N ASP A 630 1.19 8.50 21.02
CA ASP A 630 0.81 8.10 19.67
C ASP A 630 -0.46 7.22 19.68
N HIS A 631 -0.81 6.65 18.53
CA HIS A 631 -2.03 5.86 18.36
C HIS A 631 -2.00 4.53 19.13
N SER A 632 -0.82 3.99 19.46
CA SER A 632 -0.67 2.73 20.21
C SER A 632 -1.20 2.83 21.66
N PHE A 633 -1.33 4.05 22.18
CA PHE A 633 -1.92 4.33 23.49
C PHE A 633 -3.46 4.28 23.46
N ILE A 634 -4.08 4.27 22.29
CA ILE A 634 -5.53 4.20 22.14
C ILE A 634 -5.94 2.76 21.86
N ARG A 635 -6.90 2.25 22.62
CA ARG A 635 -7.33 0.86 22.55
C ARG A 635 -8.84 0.73 22.72
N GLY A 636 -9.46 -0.01 21.81
CA GLY A 636 -10.89 -0.34 21.84
C GLY A 636 -11.07 -1.85 21.90
N GLU A 637 -11.80 -2.34 22.90
CA GLU A 637 -12.29 -3.72 22.90
C GLU A 637 -13.66 -3.75 22.22
N VAL A 638 -13.75 -4.38 21.05
CA VAL A 638 -15.01 -4.57 20.34
C VAL A 638 -15.57 -5.93 20.65
N THR A 639 -16.79 -5.93 21.17
CA THR A 639 -17.58 -7.13 21.43
C THR A 639 -18.71 -7.21 20.42
N VAL A 640 -18.76 -8.29 19.66
CA VAL A 640 -19.88 -8.60 18.77
C VAL A 640 -20.77 -9.66 19.42
N PHE A 641 -22.08 -9.53 19.20
CA PHE A 641 -23.07 -10.44 19.76
C PHE A 641 -23.88 -11.04 18.62
N GLY A 642 -24.08 -12.36 18.67
CA GLY A 642 -25.10 -13.07 17.91
C GLY A 642 -26.29 -13.46 18.77
N HIS A 643 -27.17 -14.33 18.24
CA HIS A 643 -28.31 -14.85 19.00
C HIS A 643 -27.85 -15.68 20.21
N ASP A 644 -26.90 -16.60 20.00
CA ASP A 644 -26.45 -17.57 21.01
C ASP A 644 -24.92 -17.54 21.23
N TRP A 645 -24.24 -16.49 20.74
CA TRP A 645 -22.78 -16.39 20.82
C TRP A 645 -22.32 -14.94 21.02
N GLN A 646 -21.11 -14.79 21.55
CA GLN A 646 -20.44 -13.51 21.74
C GLN A 646 -18.95 -13.68 21.49
N GLU A 647 -18.31 -12.68 20.91
CA GLU A 647 -16.86 -12.65 20.70
C GLU A 647 -16.33 -11.24 20.97
N SER A 648 -15.20 -11.14 21.67
CA SER A 648 -14.55 -9.88 22.00
C SER A 648 -13.13 -9.87 21.45
N ARG A 649 -12.73 -8.74 20.87
CA ARG A 649 -11.39 -8.55 20.33
C ARG A 649 -10.87 -7.16 20.65
N LEU A 650 -9.60 -7.08 21.01
CA LEU A 650 -8.89 -5.83 21.23
C LEU A 650 -8.36 -5.28 19.90
N PHE A 651 -8.52 -3.99 19.70
CA PHE A 651 -8.02 -3.23 18.56
C PHE A 651 -7.21 -2.04 19.07
N GLU A 652 -6.15 -1.72 18.33
CA GLU A 652 -5.28 -0.59 18.61
C GLU A 652 -5.64 0.58 17.71
N GLY A 653 -5.09 1.76 18.01
CA GLY A 653 -5.39 2.93 17.23
C GLY A 653 -4.91 2.84 15.78
N GLY A 654 -5.81 3.14 14.84
CA GLY A 654 -5.53 3.22 13.41
C GLY A 654 -6.27 2.14 12.60
N ASP A 655 -6.92 1.22 13.31
CA ASP A 655 -7.65 0.09 12.74
C ASP A 655 -9.01 0.49 12.14
N THR A 656 -9.28 0.03 10.91
CA THR A 656 -10.63 -0.02 10.35
C THR A 656 -11.27 -1.36 10.70
N ILE A 657 -12.44 -1.34 11.37
CA ILE A 657 -13.14 -2.57 11.75
C ILE A 657 -14.33 -2.78 10.83
N ILE A 658 -14.27 -3.88 10.09
CA ILE A 658 -15.37 -4.30 9.23
C ILE A 658 -16.11 -5.42 9.95
N LEU A 659 -17.36 -5.18 10.30
CA LEU A 659 -18.24 -6.22 10.82
C LEU A 659 -19.05 -6.78 9.64
N ASP A 660 -18.92 -8.08 9.38
CA ASP A 660 -19.44 -8.66 8.14
C ASP A 660 -20.10 -10.02 8.39
N ASN A 661 -21.43 -10.06 8.29
CA ASN A 661 -22.23 -11.29 8.42
C ASN A 661 -22.12 -12.23 7.22
N SER A 662 -21.31 -11.91 6.22
CA SER A 662 -21.06 -12.79 5.09
C SER A 662 -19.82 -13.67 5.25
N ILE A 663 -18.90 -13.32 6.17
CA ILE A 663 -17.67 -14.09 6.41
C ILE A 663 -18.01 -15.46 7.01
N ASP A 664 -18.90 -15.46 8.00
CA ASP A 664 -19.37 -16.67 8.65
C ASP A 664 -20.90 -16.64 8.78
N PRO A 665 -21.61 -17.32 7.86
CA PRO A 665 -23.08 -17.38 7.89
C PRO A 665 -23.65 -18.02 9.17
N ALA A 666 -22.86 -18.84 9.90
CA ALA A 666 -23.28 -19.45 11.15
C ALA A 666 -23.15 -18.47 12.34
N LYS A 667 -22.24 -17.50 12.24
CA LYS A 667 -22.04 -16.43 13.23
C LYS A 667 -22.62 -15.10 12.76
N ARG A 668 -23.95 -15.03 12.71
CA ARG A 668 -24.65 -13.76 12.43
C ARG A 668 -24.55 -12.81 13.63
N ILE A 669 -23.88 -11.68 13.43
CA ILE A 669 -23.83 -10.51 14.30
C ILE A 669 -25.19 -9.79 14.26
N ILE A 670 -25.75 -9.52 15.44
CA ILE A 670 -27.01 -8.79 15.63
C ILE A 670 -26.80 -7.42 16.28
N ARG A 671 -25.70 -7.24 17.02
CA ARG A 671 -25.30 -5.97 17.64
C ARG A 671 -23.83 -6.02 18.00
N PHE A 672 -23.27 -4.87 18.32
CA PHE A 672 -21.90 -4.74 18.80
C PHE A 672 -21.81 -3.76 19.96
N ALA A 673 -20.74 -3.83 20.73
CA ALA A 673 -20.37 -2.85 21.73
C ALA A 673 -18.87 -2.59 21.66
N VAL A 674 -18.46 -1.36 21.99
CA VAL A 674 -17.07 -0.97 22.07
C VAL A 674 -16.79 -0.44 23.46
N ARG A 675 -15.75 -0.97 24.09
CA ARG A 675 -15.23 -0.48 25.36
C ARG A 675 -13.92 0.26 25.14
N ASN A 676 -13.81 1.46 25.70
CA ASN A 676 -12.54 2.18 25.71
C ASN A 676 -11.62 1.60 26.79
N VAL A 677 -10.51 1.01 26.37
CA VAL A 677 -9.44 0.46 27.24
C VAL A 677 -8.10 1.15 26.97
N SER A 678 -8.14 2.37 26.43
CA SER A 678 -6.97 3.20 26.12
C SER A 678 -6.14 3.50 27.36
N VAL A 679 -4.85 3.68 27.16
CA VAL A 679 -3.90 4.02 28.23
C VAL A 679 -3.98 5.54 28.50
N ARG A 680 -3.53 5.98 29.68
CA ARG A 680 -3.45 7.41 30.10
C ARG A 680 -4.80 8.15 30.10
N ASN A 681 -5.90 7.43 30.33
CA ASN A 681 -7.26 7.98 30.38
C ASN A 681 -7.69 8.72 29.10
N LEU A 682 -7.13 8.36 27.95
CA LEU A 682 -7.48 8.97 26.67
C LEU A 682 -8.89 8.57 26.24
N SER A 683 -9.65 9.53 25.70
CA SER A 683 -10.94 9.23 25.07
C SER A 683 -10.73 8.46 23.77
N LEU A 684 -11.70 7.62 23.42
CA LEU A 684 -11.78 6.90 22.16
C LEU A 684 -12.91 7.49 21.32
N VAL A 685 -12.66 7.81 20.06
CA VAL A 685 -13.69 8.28 19.12
C VAL A 685 -14.05 7.15 18.15
N LEU A 686 -15.32 6.98 17.85
CA LEU A 686 -15.80 5.99 16.88
C LEU A 686 -16.69 6.71 15.88
N LEU A 687 -16.59 6.33 14.61
CA LEU A 687 -17.52 6.77 13.59
C LEU A 687 -18.38 5.59 13.17
N VAL A 688 -19.68 5.73 13.41
CA VAL A 688 -20.70 4.77 12.97
C VAL A 688 -21.53 5.44 11.89
N VAL A 689 -21.37 4.97 10.65
CA VAL A 689 -22.17 5.45 9.51
C VAL A 689 -23.50 4.72 9.49
N GLU A 690 -24.58 5.49 9.52
CA GLU A 690 -25.96 5.02 9.45
C GLU A 690 -26.57 5.43 8.11
N LEU A 691 -27.15 4.47 7.39
CA LEU A 691 -27.90 4.72 6.17
C LEU A 691 -29.40 4.68 6.45
N ARG A 692 -30.09 5.78 6.14
CA ARG A 692 -31.55 5.87 6.10
C ARG A 692 -32.05 5.89 4.65
N ASP A 693 -33.34 5.56 4.51
CA ASP A 693 -34.01 5.44 3.22
C ASP A 693 -33.30 4.42 2.33
N ARG A 694 -33.07 3.23 2.92
CA ARG A 694 -32.25 2.21 2.31
C ARG A 694 -32.82 1.78 0.97
N PRO A 695 -31.95 1.57 0.01
CA PRO A 695 -32.38 1.26 -1.33
C PRO A 695 -32.95 -0.15 -1.50
N THR A 696 -33.71 -0.31 -2.57
CA THR A 696 -34.28 -1.57 -3.04
C THR A 696 -33.26 -2.37 -3.86
N THR A 697 -33.36 -3.69 -3.86
CA THR A 697 -32.41 -4.61 -4.55
C THR A 697 -32.41 -4.54 -6.09
N GLU A 698 -33.28 -3.73 -6.70
CA GLU A 698 -33.41 -3.68 -8.17
C GLU A 698 -32.66 -2.49 -8.76
N GLN A 699 -31.68 -2.79 -9.61
CA GLN A 699 -31.03 -1.79 -10.44
C GLN A 699 -32.07 -1.22 -11.43
N PRO A 700 -32.24 0.12 -11.52
CA PRO A 700 -33.17 0.71 -12.44
C PRO A 700 -32.75 0.40 -13.89
N HIS A 701 -33.71 0.05 -14.73
CA HIS A 701 -33.47 -0.17 -16.16
C HIS A 701 -32.88 1.12 -16.77
N ILE A 702 -31.64 1.06 -17.22
CA ILE A 702 -30.98 2.16 -17.94
C ILE A 702 -31.12 1.81 -19.43
N PRO A 703 -31.90 2.58 -20.22
CA PRO A 703 -32.03 2.31 -21.65
C PRO A 703 -30.67 2.33 -22.33
N HIS A 704 -30.47 1.39 -23.25
CA HIS A 704 -29.20 1.15 -23.88
C HIS A 704 -28.94 2.27 -24.91
N PRO A 705 -27.73 2.85 -25.02
CA PRO A 705 -27.46 3.87 -26.05
C PRO A 705 -27.65 3.40 -27.50
N ALA A 706 -27.74 2.08 -27.70
CA ALA A 706 -28.03 1.47 -29.00
C ALA A 706 -29.50 1.69 -29.42
N ASP A 707 -30.37 2.09 -28.48
CA ASP A 707 -31.79 2.37 -28.72
C ASP A 707 -32.05 3.81 -29.18
N GLY A 708 -31.01 4.61 -29.44
CA GLY A 708 -31.13 5.96 -29.99
C GLY A 708 -31.69 7.02 -29.02
N VAL A 709 -31.85 6.68 -27.73
CA VAL A 709 -32.33 7.59 -26.70
C VAL A 709 -31.14 8.10 -25.89
N LEU A 710 -30.69 9.32 -26.19
CA LEU A 710 -29.90 10.09 -25.24
C LEU A 710 -30.79 10.34 -24.02
N LEU A 711 -30.42 9.78 -22.87
CA LEU A 711 -31.03 10.20 -21.61
C LEU A 711 -30.59 11.65 -21.39
N PRO A 712 -31.52 12.63 -21.35
CA PRO A 712 -31.17 13.92 -20.79
C PRO A 712 -30.93 13.68 -19.31
N CYS A 713 -29.69 13.85 -18.86
CA CYS A 713 -29.47 14.20 -17.45
C CYS A 713 -30.25 15.49 -17.23
N GLY A 714 -31.09 15.51 -16.18
CA GLY A 714 -32.08 16.55 -15.93
C GLY A 714 -31.49 17.97 -15.95
N SER A 715 -32.39 18.92 -16.20
CA SER A 715 -32.16 20.37 -16.17
C SER A 715 -32.34 20.98 -14.79
#